data_AF-A0A090M8E2-F1
#
_entry.id   AF-A0A090M8E2-F1
#
_cell.length_a   1.000
_cell.length_b   1.000
_cell.length_c   1.000
_cell.angle_alpha   90.00
_cell.angle_beta   90.00
_cell.angle_gamma   90.00
#
_symmetry.space_group_name_H-M   'P 1'
#
loop_
_entity.id
_entity.type
_entity.pdbx_description
1 polymer ?
#
loop_
_entity_poly.entity_id
_entity_poly.type
_entity_poly.pdbx_seq_one_letter_code
_entity_poly.pdbx_strand_id
1 'polypeptide(L)'
;MTAMTGENEFETSRDFHSVKLEYFKTKAREALARGNHREAYETYTKCLKELAPKDANERARLLSNRSMAYAKSANYKAALEDANAAISASPNFAKAWWRKASAHVGLRQFPDALSAYKVSLERQVEGEEGVFKEHVKSINRTITSFTREQLGNWILEELTEMEKRELIEPAHLERVTSLEMLEGMFRQIKTINEHSNAPGDYYRFVQHWSVYGMSVPMAYIQRAGMYRNAMCFKQARTDAAAALILLQDDPSIAVKEEEMSFTYKMDDFAAYSYDKVIAKAWAWFEMGGAYEEEGAGDVRSAAKCFGAISQLGVKYPQFANAFKSICSRMKDIDAGTVLSDINDQFCVAEYGLRTTVTGAVTYLVSVAVQFRSGTLVDFSSRTRDCFRESVAAAATVGKDKVLIENVRADEQQGIAVTYRIMTGEDKLKSEELVIRAQSLEVNLLGGSQVEEIMGKPSHVSSEVKELRTEDFVDHVNSLQRIILSTLKSGKEIVVAERPPKEMELPYRTYKLVYNDGVPVERINKSGYMMSQVHYSAQGMHKREVWAEMMDKSCRWHQSSSEIAVQALRVPKDAKKQDLDVCITTSTVRVSCRTSGRTYLEGELFRPIIPEESAWVHLGGEDDDGFVLYLKKMNLELFKGKDSKPSDSWWDRLFNSHGDIRFDDYDKDFTDLPAPIAETIARREALSDVTSRIEEGEHQEREKARERDDLRKRSRQERLAQLRGGKFLNWVDLNRRNPEPNPLANNSGGD
;
A
#
# COMPACT_ATOMS: atom_id res chain seq x y z
N MET A 1 26.03 46.05 -81.80
CA MET A 1 27.34 45.40 -81.56
C MET A 1 27.76 45.67 -80.12
N THR A 2 27.49 44.74 -79.21
CA THR A 2 28.38 44.45 -78.07
C THR A 2 28.05 43.04 -77.60
N ALA A 3 29.09 42.25 -77.41
CA ALA A 3 29.06 40.79 -77.45
C ALA A 3 28.40 40.17 -76.20
N MET A 4 27.82 39.00 -76.44
CA MET A 4 27.44 38.03 -75.42
C MET A 4 28.68 37.54 -74.66
N THR A 5 28.65 37.63 -73.34
CA THR A 5 29.32 36.69 -72.44
C THR A 5 28.34 36.35 -71.33
N GLY A 6 27.60 35.26 -71.54
CA GLY A 6 26.89 34.60 -70.46
C GLY A 6 27.89 33.82 -69.63
N GLU A 7 28.02 34.16 -68.36
CA GLU A 7 28.50 33.24 -67.35
C GLU A 7 27.29 32.85 -66.49
N ASN A 8 26.66 31.75 -66.90
CA ASN A 8 25.89 30.91 -66.01
C ASN A 8 26.85 30.37 -64.93
N GLU A 9 26.89 31.00 -63.77
CA GLU A 9 27.36 30.36 -62.55
C GLU A 9 26.38 29.24 -62.22
N PHE A 10 26.68 28.04 -62.73
CA PHE A 10 26.05 26.80 -62.32
C PHE A 10 26.27 26.60 -60.83
N GLU A 11 25.18 26.76 -60.08
CA GLU A 11 24.96 26.34 -58.70
C GLU A 11 25.19 24.83 -58.55
N THR A 12 26.45 24.39 -58.56
CA THR A 12 26.83 22.96 -58.55
C THR A 12 28.05 22.70 -57.68
N SER A 13 27.83 22.55 -56.37
CA SER A 13 28.58 21.60 -55.56
C SER A 13 27.83 21.33 -54.25
N ARG A 14 26.98 20.29 -54.25
CA ARG A 14 26.59 19.67 -52.98
C ARG A 14 27.87 19.09 -52.37
N ASP A 15 28.28 19.59 -51.21
CA ASP A 15 29.47 19.15 -50.47
C ASP A 15 29.58 17.62 -50.48
N PHE A 16 30.73 17.08 -50.94
CA PHE A 16 30.98 15.64 -51.07
C PHE A 16 30.76 14.89 -49.74
N HIS A 17 31.00 15.54 -48.60
CA HIS A 17 30.73 14.99 -47.27
C HIS A 17 29.23 14.80 -47.01
N SER A 18 28.40 15.73 -47.47
CA SER A 18 26.94 15.66 -47.31
C SER A 18 26.33 14.49 -48.10
N VAL A 19 26.81 14.26 -49.34
CA VAL A 19 26.36 13.15 -50.19
C VAL A 19 26.79 11.80 -49.61
N LYS A 20 28.03 11.71 -49.11
CA LYS A 20 28.57 10.50 -48.48
C LYS A 20 27.84 10.17 -47.17
N LEU A 21 27.50 11.19 -46.39
CA LEU A 21 26.70 11.05 -45.16
C LEU A 21 25.30 10.49 -45.47
N GLU A 22 24.61 11.04 -46.47
CA GLU A 22 23.28 10.54 -46.88
C GLU A 22 23.34 9.10 -47.40
N TYR A 23 24.37 8.74 -48.17
CA TYR A 23 24.59 7.34 -48.59
C TYR A 23 24.76 6.39 -47.39
N PHE A 24 25.55 6.76 -46.37
CA PHE A 24 25.69 5.92 -45.19
C PHE A 24 24.41 5.87 -44.35
N LYS A 25 23.62 6.96 -44.30
CA LYS A 25 22.32 6.97 -43.62
C LYS A 25 21.34 6.00 -44.28
N THR A 26 21.21 6.02 -45.61
CA THR A 26 20.32 5.09 -46.33
C THR A 26 20.77 3.65 -46.13
N LYS A 27 22.06 3.36 -46.32
CA LYS A 27 22.63 2.04 -46.09
C LYS A 27 22.40 1.53 -44.66
N ALA A 28 22.57 2.38 -43.66
CA ALA A 28 22.36 2.00 -42.26
C ALA A 28 20.87 1.73 -41.94
N ARG A 29 19.94 2.49 -42.55
CA ARG A 29 18.49 2.25 -42.45
C ARG A 29 18.10 0.93 -43.11
N GLU A 30 18.64 0.62 -44.29
CA GLU A 30 18.42 -0.66 -44.97
C GLU A 30 18.97 -1.84 -44.17
N ALA A 31 20.18 -1.72 -43.59
CA ALA A 31 20.76 -2.76 -42.74
C ALA A 31 19.88 -3.03 -41.50
N LEU A 32 19.33 -1.97 -40.88
CA LEU A 32 18.35 -2.12 -39.80
C LEU A 32 17.06 -2.80 -40.25
N ALA A 33 16.54 -2.45 -41.44
CA ALA A 33 15.33 -3.04 -42.00
C ALA A 33 15.52 -4.53 -42.33
N ARG A 34 16.71 -4.91 -42.81
CA ARG A 34 17.12 -6.31 -43.07
C ARG A 34 17.44 -7.11 -41.81
N GLY A 35 17.39 -6.49 -40.61
CA GLY A 35 17.74 -7.15 -39.35
C GLY A 35 19.26 -7.34 -39.13
N ASN A 36 20.12 -6.82 -40.01
CA ASN A 36 21.56 -6.88 -39.84
C ASN A 36 22.04 -5.77 -38.87
N HIS A 37 21.83 -6.01 -37.57
CA HIS A 37 22.10 -5.03 -36.52
C HIS A 37 23.58 -4.66 -36.42
N ARG A 38 24.48 -5.60 -36.75
CA ARG A 38 25.93 -5.38 -36.75
C ARG A 38 26.37 -4.39 -37.82
N GLU A 39 25.99 -4.66 -39.07
CA GLU A 39 26.26 -3.75 -40.17
C GLU A 39 25.63 -2.37 -39.93
N ALA A 40 24.44 -2.33 -39.32
CA ALA A 40 23.77 -1.09 -38.97
C ALA A 40 24.59 -0.22 -38.01
N TYR A 41 25.03 -0.73 -36.85
CA TYR A 41 25.77 0.12 -35.89
C TYR A 41 27.16 0.51 -36.42
N GLU A 42 27.81 -0.36 -37.21
CA GLU A 42 29.09 -0.05 -37.86
C GLU A 42 28.92 1.07 -38.90
N THR A 43 27.84 1.04 -39.68
CA THR A 43 27.54 2.06 -40.69
C THR A 43 27.12 3.39 -40.05
N TYR A 44 26.33 3.38 -38.98
CA TYR A 44 26.04 4.61 -38.21
C TYR A 44 27.29 5.21 -37.55
N THR A 45 28.25 4.38 -37.16
CA THR A 45 29.54 4.87 -36.67
C THR A 45 30.34 5.58 -37.76
N LYS A 46 30.20 5.16 -39.03
CA LYS A 46 30.75 5.91 -40.18
C LYS A 46 30.00 7.22 -40.39
N CYS A 47 28.67 7.23 -40.32
CA CYS A 47 27.87 8.47 -40.39
C CYS A 47 28.35 9.52 -39.37
N LEU A 48 28.57 9.10 -38.12
CA LEU A 48 29.01 10.00 -37.04
C LEU A 48 30.44 10.54 -37.23
N LYS A 49 31.29 9.88 -38.03
CA LYS A 49 32.63 10.37 -38.38
C LYS A 49 32.59 11.42 -39.49
N GLU A 50 31.67 11.27 -40.43
CA GLU A 50 31.52 12.17 -41.59
C GLU A 50 30.64 13.39 -41.25
N LEU A 51 29.92 13.37 -40.12
CA LEU A 51 29.06 14.47 -39.67
C LEU A 51 29.90 15.67 -39.20
N ALA A 52 29.53 16.88 -39.62
CA ALA A 52 30.13 18.11 -39.15
C ALA A 52 29.86 18.35 -37.65
N PRO A 53 30.80 18.92 -36.87
CA PRO A 53 30.66 19.09 -35.43
C PRO A 53 29.49 19.98 -34.97
N LYS A 54 28.98 20.85 -35.86
CA LYS A 54 27.94 21.84 -35.56
C LYS A 54 26.51 21.29 -35.64
N ASP A 55 26.31 20.10 -36.22
CA ASP A 55 24.97 19.57 -36.49
C ASP A 55 24.43 18.73 -35.33
N ALA A 56 24.17 19.37 -34.18
CA ALA A 56 23.77 18.70 -32.94
C ALA A 56 22.49 17.85 -33.09
N ASN A 57 21.50 18.33 -33.85
CA ASN A 57 20.24 17.61 -34.09
C ASN A 57 20.42 16.35 -34.94
N GLU A 58 21.23 16.43 -36.01
CA GLU A 58 21.55 15.25 -36.83
C GLU A 58 22.41 14.25 -36.06
N ARG A 59 23.34 14.75 -35.24
CA ARG A 59 24.13 13.92 -34.33
C ARG A 59 23.22 13.14 -33.38
N ALA A 60 22.24 13.79 -32.77
CA ALA A 60 21.28 13.14 -31.88
C ALA A 60 20.45 12.06 -32.61
N ARG A 61 19.98 12.33 -33.84
CA ARG A 61 19.25 11.36 -34.67
C ARG A 61 20.10 10.12 -35.00
N LEU A 62 21.35 10.32 -35.40
CA LEU A 62 22.28 9.23 -35.72
C LEU A 62 22.62 8.39 -34.49
N LEU A 63 22.90 9.03 -33.35
CA LEU A 63 23.16 8.35 -32.08
C LEU A 63 21.94 7.54 -31.59
N SER A 64 20.72 8.10 -31.68
CA SER A 64 19.49 7.37 -31.37
C SER A 64 19.29 6.13 -32.25
N ASN A 65 19.57 6.24 -33.56
CA ASN A 65 19.43 5.10 -34.46
C ASN A 65 20.52 4.04 -34.24
N ARG A 66 21.74 4.45 -33.88
CA ARG A 66 22.80 3.52 -33.49
C ARG A 66 22.50 2.83 -32.16
N SER A 67 21.96 3.56 -31.18
CA SER A 67 21.44 3.01 -29.92
C SER A 67 20.39 1.92 -30.17
N MET A 68 19.46 2.15 -31.10
CA MET A 68 18.49 1.11 -31.50
C MET A 68 19.18 -0.14 -32.09
N ALA A 69 20.18 0.04 -32.95
CA ALA A 69 20.93 -1.07 -33.52
C ALA A 69 21.62 -1.89 -32.41
N TYR A 70 22.25 -1.21 -31.45
CA TYR A 70 22.87 -1.85 -30.30
C TYR A 70 21.85 -2.59 -29.42
N ALA A 71 20.71 -1.98 -29.13
CA ALA A 71 19.64 -2.62 -28.34
C ALA A 71 19.08 -3.87 -29.03
N LYS A 72 18.87 -3.84 -30.36
CA LYS A 72 18.45 -5.02 -31.12
C LYS A 72 19.50 -6.13 -31.17
N SER A 73 20.79 -5.79 -31.04
CA SER A 73 21.89 -6.76 -30.88
C SER A 73 22.15 -7.19 -29.43
N ALA A 74 21.23 -6.88 -28.49
CA ALA A 74 21.35 -7.12 -27.06
C ALA A 74 22.57 -6.45 -26.37
N ASN A 75 23.20 -5.47 -27.02
CA ASN A 75 24.27 -4.66 -26.43
C ASN A 75 23.69 -3.42 -25.72
N TYR A 76 23.00 -3.65 -24.61
CA TYR A 76 22.22 -2.61 -23.93
C TYR A 76 23.09 -1.52 -23.28
N LYS A 77 24.33 -1.83 -22.86
CA LYS A 77 25.26 -0.83 -22.31
C LYS A 77 25.68 0.19 -23.37
N ALA A 78 26.09 -0.27 -24.56
CA ALA A 78 26.42 0.62 -25.67
C ALA A 78 25.18 1.39 -26.17
N ALA A 79 24.00 0.76 -26.14
CA ALA A 79 22.74 1.44 -26.44
C ALA A 79 22.46 2.59 -25.47
N LEU A 80 22.72 2.38 -24.17
CA LEU A 80 22.53 3.39 -23.12
C LEU A 80 23.52 4.56 -23.27
N GLU A 81 24.79 4.27 -23.56
CA GLU A 81 25.81 5.29 -23.83
C GLU A 81 25.41 6.18 -25.02
N ASP A 82 24.97 5.57 -26.13
CA ASP A 82 24.53 6.31 -27.31
C ASP A 82 23.24 7.10 -27.05
N ALA A 83 22.31 6.57 -26.26
CA ALA A 83 21.10 7.29 -25.88
C ALA A 83 21.41 8.53 -25.02
N ASN A 84 22.29 8.39 -24.03
CA ASN A 84 22.75 9.52 -23.21
C ASN A 84 23.52 10.56 -24.02
N ALA A 85 24.35 10.14 -24.98
CA ALA A 85 25.04 11.03 -25.90
C ALA A 85 24.05 11.76 -26.84
N ALA A 86 22.99 11.08 -27.29
CA ALA A 86 21.93 11.69 -28.08
C ALA A 86 21.15 12.75 -27.28
N ILE A 87 20.83 12.45 -26.02
CA ILE A 87 20.19 13.40 -25.08
C ILE A 87 21.09 14.61 -24.84
N SER A 88 22.40 14.40 -24.65
CA SER A 88 23.37 15.49 -24.45
C SER A 88 23.48 16.40 -25.68
N ALA A 89 23.31 15.84 -26.89
CA ALA A 89 23.32 16.61 -28.13
C ALA A 89 21.99 17.34 -28.39
N SER A 90 20.86 16.75 -28.01
CA SER A 90 19.53 17.35 -28.15
C SER A 90 18.62 16.91 -27.00
N PRO A 91 18.55 17.70 -25.91
CA PRO A 91 17.79 17.32 -24.71
C PRO A 91 16.29 17.11 -24.96
N ASN A 92 15.72 17.85 -25.91
CA ASN A 92 14.31 17.79 -26.27
C ASN A 92 13.98 16.64 -27.24
N PHE A 93 14.95 15.80 -27.61
CA PHE A 93 14.72 14.73 -28.56
C PHE A 93 14.05 13.51 -27.91
N ALA A 94 12.72 13.46 -27.93
CA ALA A 94 11.91 12.40 -27.32
C ALA A 94 12.40 10.98 -27.65
N LYS A 95 12.71 10.70 -28.93
CA LYS A 95 13.21 9.37 -29.35
C LYS A 95 14.50 8.96 -28.64
N ALA A 96 15.38 9.87 -28.25
CA ALA A 96 16.57 9.53 -27.49
C ALA A 96 16.23 9.06 -26.06
N TRP A 97 15.24 9.69 -25.42
CA TRP A 97 14.70 9.26 -24.13
C TRP A 97 14.02 7.89 -24.21
N TRP A 98 13.27 7.64 -25.28
CA TRP A 98 12.74 6.31 -25.60
C TRP A 98 13.84 5.24 -25.72
N ARG A 99 14.96 5.57 -26.39
CA ARG A 99 16.11 4.65 -26.51
C ARG A 99 16.77 4.39 -25.17
N LYS A 100 16.93 5.42 -24.35
CA LYS A 100 17.45 5.30 -22.97
C LYS A 100 16.58 4.34 -22.16
N ALA A 101 15.27 4.53 -22.19
CA ALA A 101 14.31 3.66 -21.51
C ALA A 101 14.40 2.21 -22.00
N SER A 102 14.41 2.00 -23.32
CA SER A 102 14.54 0.66 -23.92
C SER A 102 15.85 -0.04 -23.52
N ALA A 103 16.95 0.70 -23.40
CA ALA A 103 18.22 0.17 -22.95
C ALA A 103 18.18 -0.23 -21.46
N HIS A 104 17.58 0.59 -20.60
CA HIS A 104 17.35 0.25 -19.18
C HIS A 104 16.46 -0.99 -19.01
N VAL A 105 15.40 -1.16 -19.83
CA VAL A 105 14.58 -2.39 -19.85
C VAL A 105 15.44 -3.61 -20.18
N GLY A 106 16.30 -3.52 -21.19
CA GLY A 106 17.23 -4.60 -21.55
C GLY A 106 18.25 -4.93 -20.45
N LEU A 107 18.61 -3.94 -19.64
CA LEU A 107 19.45 -4.09 -18.44
C LEU A 107 18.68 -4.51 -17.18
N ARG A 108 17.36 -4.71 -17.27
CA ARG A 108 16.46 -4.99 -16.13
C ARG A 108 16.44 -3.89 -15.05
N GLN A 109 16.75 -2.66 -15.42
CA GLN A 109 16.66 -1.46 -14.59
C GLN A 109 15.30 -0.78 -14.81
N PHE A 110 14.23 -1.39 -14.29
CA PHE A 110 12.87 -0.96 -14.61
C PHE A 110 12.49 0.44 -14.07
N PRO A 111 12.90 0.88 -12.86
CA PRO A 111 12.63 2.24 -12.37
C PRO A 111 13.25 3.32 -13.27
N ASP A 112 14.52 3.16 -13.64
CA ASP A 112 15.22 4.07 -14.55
C ASP A 112 14.56 4.09 -15.93
N ALA A 113 14.11 2.92 -16.41
CA ALA A 113 13.38 2.82 -17.67
C ALA A 113 12.06 3.61 -17.63
N LEU A 114 11.29 3.49 -16.54
CA LEU A 114 10.04 4.21 -16.37
C LEU A 114 10.26 5.73 -16.37
N SER A 115 11.26 6.22 -15.63
CA SER A 115 11.59 7.65 -15.60
C SER A 115 11.93 8.18 -16.99
N ALA A 116 12.72 7.44 -17.78
CA ALA A 116 13.09 7.82 -19.13
C ALA A 116 11.89 7.73 -20.11
N TYR A 117 10.96 6.79 -19.92
CA TYR A 117 9.73 6.73 -20.71
C TYR A 117 8.78 7.90 -20.42
N LYS A 118 8.59 8.28 -19.15
CA LYS A 118 7.80 9.47 -18.76
C LYS A 118 8.33 10.72 -19.45
N VAL A 119 9.63 10.94 -19.34
CA VAL A 119 10.30 12.08 -19.96
C VAL A 119 10.24 12.06 -21.50
N SER A 120 10.26 10.86 -22.11
CA SER A 120 10.04 10.68 -23.55
C SER A 120 8.64 11.12 -23.96
N LEU A 121 7.64 10.77 -23.15
CA LEU A 121 6.23 11.11 -23.37
C LEU A 121 5.99 12.62 -23.27
N GLU A 122 6.53 13.26 -22.23
CA GLU A 122 6.44 14.72 -22.02
C GLU A 122 7.05 15.54 -23.16
N ARG A 123 8.11 15.02 -23.80
CA ARG A 123 8.84 15.71 -24.87
C ARG A 123 8.32 15.40 -26.27
N GLN A 124 7.29 14.57 -26.38
CA GLN A 124 6.69 14.23 -27.65
C GLN A 124 5.88 15.42 -28.18
N VAL A 125 5.94 15.67 -29.49
CA VAL A 125 5.11 16.69 -30.14
C VAL A 125 3.67 16.19 -30.24
N GLU A 126 2.71 17.00 -29.82
CA GLU A 126 1.27 16.70 -29.92
C GLU A 126 0.87 16.37 -31.37
N GLY A 127 0.16 15.25 -31.59
CA GLY A 127 -0.38 14.85 -32.90
C GLY A 127 -0.07 13.42 -33.38
N GLU A 128 0.80 12.66 -32.69
CA GLU A 128 1.12 11.26 -33.06
C GLU A 128 0.42 10.24 -32.11
N GLU A 129 -0.91 10.07 -32.21
CA GLU A 129 -1.68 9.15 -31.34
C GLU A 129 -1.15 7.71 -31.31
N GLY A 130 -0.63 7.21 -32.44
CA GLY A 130 -0.06 5.87 -32.52
C GLY A 130 1.19 5.69 -31.65
N VAL A 131 2.01 6.74 -31.55
CA VAL A 131 3.24 6.74 -30.75
C VAL A 131 2.91 6.86 -29.26
N PHE A 132 1.91 7.66 -28.89
CA PHE A 132 1.40 7.73 -27.51
C PHE A 132 0.93 6.35 -27.02
N LYS A 133 0.13 5.62 -27.82
CA LYS A 133 -0.33 4.26 -27.48
C LYS A 133 0.83 3.28 -27.28
N GLU A 134 1.88 3.37 -28.11
CA GLU A 134 3.07 2.53 -27.96
C GLU A 134 3.87 2.87 -26.70
N HIS A 135 3.93 4.16 -26.32
CA HIS A 135 4.55 4.63 -25.09
C HIS A 135 3.84 4.10 -23.85
N VAL A 136 2.53 4.31 -23.77
CA VAL A 136 1.70 3.80 -22.67
C VAL A 136 1.83 2.28 -22.55
N LYS A 137 1.82 1.55 -23.67
CA LYS A 137 2.01 0.09 -23.67
C LYS A 137 3.37 -0.32 -23.09
N SER A 138 4.43 0.42 -23.41
CA SER A 138 5.79 0.14 -22.93
C SER A 138 5.96 0.50 -21.45
N ILE A 139 5.40 1.62 -21.01
CA ILE A 139 5.30 2.01 -19.59
C ILE A 139 4.57 0.91 -18.81
N ASN A 140 3.41 0.46 -19.29
CA ASN A 140 2.60 -0.54 -18.62
C ASN A 140 3.34 -1.88 -18.47
N ARG A 141 4.02 -2.33 -19.54
CA ARG A 141 4.84 -3.54 -19.51
C ARG A 141 6.03 -3.43 -18.54
N THR A 142 6.61 -2.24 -18.44
CA THR A 142 7.72 -1.97 -17.51
C THR A 142 7.23 -2.04 -16.06
N ILE A 143 6.09 -1.42 -15.75
CA ILE A 143 5.49 -1.43 -14.42
C ILE A 143 5.05 -2.84 -14.00
N THR A 144 4.53 -3.67 -14.92
CA THR A 144 4.24 -5.08 -14.59
C THR A 144 5.48 -5.89 -14.19
N SER A 145 6.69 -5.40 -14.52
CA SER A 145 7.96 -6.04 -14.18
C SER A 145 8.57 -5.51 -12.86
N PHE A 146 7.92 -4.54 -12.20
CA PHE A 146 8.40 -4.00 -10.92
C PHE A 146 8.29 -5.04 -9.80
N THR A 147 9.24 -5.02 -8.87
CA THR A 147 9.04 -5.67 -7.58
C THR A 147 8.05 -4.86 -6.74
N ARG A 148 7.42 -5.48 -5.74
CA ARG A 148 6.51 -4.78 -4.81
C ARG A 148 7.21 -3.63 -4.08
N GLU A 149 8.49 -3.80 -3.77
CA GLU A 149 9.34 -2.77 -3.18
C GLU A 149 9.59 -1.61 -4.15
N GLN A 150 9.91 -1.89 -5.42
CA GLN A 150 10.04 -0.85 -6.45
C GLN A 150 8.74 -0.08 -6.66
N LEU A 151 7.60 -0.78 -6.58
CA LEU A 151 6.28 -0.16 -6.66
C LEU A 151 6.01 0.77 -5.46
N GLY A 152 6.32 0.32 -4.24
CA GLY A 152 6.18 1.13 -3.03
C GLY A 152 7.11 2.35 -3.00
N ASN A 153 8.37 2.16 -3.42
CA ASN A 153 9.34 3.26 -3.58
C ASN A 153 8.83 4.32 -4.56
N TRP A 154 8.32 3.90 -5.72
CA TRP A 154 7.78 4.83 -6.70
C TRP A 154 6.63 5.68 -6.14
N ILE A 155 5.71 5.07 -5.38
CA ILE A 155 4.59 5.80 -4.77
C ILE A 155 5.11 6.81 -3.73
N LEU A 156 6.06 6.40 -2.89
CA LEU A 156 6.66 7.27 -1.89
C LEU A 156 7.43 8.44 -2.54
N GLU A 157 8.16 8.20 -3.62
CA GLU A 157 8.85 9.25 -4.39
C GLU A 157 7.85 10.26 -4.99
N GLU A 158 6.75 9.77 -5.57
CA GLU A 158 5.70 10.63 -6.13
C GLU A 158 5.02 11.47 -5.04
N LEU A 159 4.71 10.89 -3.88
CA LEU A 159 4.18 11.63 -2.71
C LEU A 159 5.18 12.69 -2.22
N THR A 160 6.46 12.34 -2.13
CA THR A 160 7.51 13.28 -1.69
C THR A 160 7.68 14.42 -2.68
N GLU A 161 7.54 14.17 -3.98
CA GLU A 161 7.56 15.19 -5.02
C GLU A 161 6.32 16.09 -4.93
N MET A 162 5.15 15.54 -4.64
CA MET A 162 3.93 16.33 -4.40
C MET A 162 4.03 17.20 -3.14
N GLU A 163 4.68 16.73 -2.08
CA GLU A 163 5.00 17.53 -0.87
C GLU A 163 5.97 18.68 -1.22
N LYS A 164 7.03 18.40 -1.99
CA LYS A 164 8.00 19.43 -2.44
C LYS A 164 7.37 20.49 -3.32
N ARG A 165 6.35 20.13 -4.11
CA ARG A 165 5.57 21.05 -4.94
C ARG A 165 4.47 21.78 -4.17
N GLU A 166 4.37 21.57 -2.85
CA GLU A 166 3.36 22.16 -1.99
C GLU A 166 1.92 21.81 -2.40
N LEU A 167 1.72 20.69 -3.10
CA LEU A 167 0.40 20.20 -3.49
C LEU A 167 -0.31 19.48 -2.33
N ILE A 168 0.46 18.88 -1.43
CA ILE A 168 -0.02 18.25 -0.21
C ILE A 168 0.75 18.80 1.00
N GLU A 169 0.05 19.02 2.10
CA GLU A 169 0.66 19.54 3.32
C GLU A 169 1.56 18.46 3.95
N PRO A 170 2.75 18.81 4.46
CA PRO A 170 3.63 17.85 5.11
C PRO A 170 2.99 17.33 6.41
N ALA A 171 3.31 16.08 6.76
CA ALA A 171 2.81 15.49 8.00
C ALA A 171 3.32 16.27 9.24
N HIS A 172 2.39 16.61 10.11
CA HIS A 172 2.62 17.51 11.25
C HIS A 172 2.10 16.98 12.59
N LEU A 173 1.19 15.99 12.60
CA LEU A 173 0.71 15.37 13.83
C LEU A 173 1.60 14.21 14.28
N GLU A 174 1.93 13.31 13.35
CA GLU A 174 2.79 12.16 13.59
C GLU A 174 3.75 12.02 12.40
N ARG A 175 5.03 11.75 12.69
CA ARG A 175 6.07 11.60 11.66
C ARG A 175 6.69 10.22 11.75
N VAL A 176 7.02 9.69 10.58
CA VAL A 176 7.50 8.32 10.37
C VAL A 176 8.71 8.40 9.45
N THR A 177 9.67 7.48 9.62
CA THR A 177 10.83 7.42 8.72
C THR A 177 10.41 6.96 7.31
N SER A 178 11.17 7.33 6.28
CA SER A 178 10.89 6.89 4.90
C SER A 178 10.85 5.36 4.76
N LEU A 179 11.66 4.66 5.57
CA LEU A 179 11.69 3.20 5.62
C LEU A 179 10.39 2.61 6.19
N GLU A 180 9.91 3.16 7.31
CA GLU A 180 8.65 2.71 7.94
C GLU A 180 7.43 3.05 7.06
N MET A 181 7.44 4.19 6.37
CA MET A 181 6.43 4.53 5.36
C MET A 181 6.42 3.50 4.22
N LEU A 182 7.60 3.09 3.75
CA LEU A 182 7.72 2.06 2.73
C LEU A 182 7.28 0.68 3.23
N GLU A 183 7.58 0.32 4.46
CA GLU A 183 7.06 -0.90 5.08
C GLU A 183 5.52 -0.88 5.18
N GLY A 184 4.95 0.26 5.58
CA GLY A 184 3.50 0.48 5.60
C GLY A 184 2.88 0.29 4.21
N MET A 185 3.50 0.87 3.18
CA MET A 185 3.08 0.70 1.79
C MET A 185 3.17 -0.75 1.33
N PHE A 186 4.26 -1.44 1.68
CA PHE A 186 4.45 -2.84 1.32
C PHE A 186 3.36 -3.73 1.92
N ARG A 187 2.99 -3.50 3.18
CA ARG A 187 1.86 -4.20 3.84
C ARG A 187 0.57 -3.95 3.09
N GLN A 188 0.28 -2.69 2.74
CA GLN A 188 -0.91 -2.33 1.97
C GLN A 188 -0.98 -3.04 0.62
N ILE A 189 0.13 -3.01 -0.15
CA ILE A 189 0.26 -3.70 -1.44
C ILE A 189 0.08 -5.20 -1.26
N LYS A 190 0.63 -5.79 -0.18
CA LYS A 190 0.49 -7.22 0.11
C LYS A 190 -0.96 -7.58 0.40
N THR A 191 -1.62 -6.89 1.34
CA THR A 191 -3.01 -7.16 1.73
C THR A 191 -3.97 -7.07 0.55
N ILE A 192 -3.80 -6.07 -0.31
CA ILE A 192 -4.65 -5.92 -1.50
C ILE A 192 -4.36 -6.98 -2.57
N ASN A 193 -3.12 -7.51 -2.64
CA ASN A 193 -2.74 -8.55 -3.58
C ASN A 193 -2.85 -9.99 -3.02
N GLU A 194 -3.31 -10.18 -1.78
CA GLU A 194 -3.33 -11.50 -1.12
C GLU A 194 -4.12 -12.58 -1.89
N HIS A 195 -5.09 -12.17 -2.71
CA HIS A 195 -6.02 -13.07 -3.40
C HIS A 195 -5.80 -13.15 -4.93
N SER A 196 -4.71 -12.58 -5.47
CA SER A 196 -4.47 -12.54 -6.93
C SER A 196 -3.08 -13.05 -7.31
N ASN A 197 -3.04 -13.98 -8.27
CA ASN A 197 -1.81 -14.47 -8.91
C ASN A 197 -1.35 -13.58 -10.10
N ALA A 198 -2.14 -12.55 -10.45
CA ALA A 198 -1.82 -11.58 -11.50
C ALA A 198 -1.24 -10.29 -10.88
N PRO A 199 -0.63 -9.37 -11.67
CA PRO A 199 -0.34 -8.03 -11.17
C PRO A 199 -1.66 -7.40 -10.70
N GLY A 200 -1.86 -7.33 -9.39
CA GLY A 200 -3.14 -6.87 -8.84
C GLY A 200 -3.35 -5.37 -8.99
N ASP A 201 -4.43 -4.86 -8.43
CA ASP A 201 -4.98 -3.53 -8.77
C ASP A 201 -3.97 -2.38 -8.55
N TYR A 202 -3.03 -2.53 -7.62
CA TYR A 202 -1.96 -1.55 -7.41
C TYR A 202 -1.05 -1.33 -8.62
N TYR A 203 -0.76 -2.38 -9.40
CA TYR A 203 0.02 -2.21 -10.63
C TYR A 203 -0.76 -1.39 -11.65
N ARG A 204 -2.08 -1.56 -11.73
CA ARG A 204 -2.96 -0.79 -12.63
C ARG A 204 -3.05 0.67 -12.19
N PHE A 205 -3.11 0.94 -10.89
CA PHE A 205 -3.09 2.31 -10.37
C PHE A 205 -1.79 3.02 -10.72
N VAL A 206 -0.63 2.40 -10.48
CA VAL A 206 0.67 3.01 -10.82
C VAL A 206 0.84 3.17 -12.34
N GLN A 207 0.33 2.24 -13.15
CA GLN A 207 0.26 2.40 -14.61
C GLN A 207 -0.49 3.65 -15.02
N HIS A 208 -1.67 3.87 -14.43
CA HIS A 208 -2.47 5.05 -14.69
C HIS A 208 -1.78 6.34 -14.21
N TRP A 209 -1.35 6.39 -12.95
CA TRP A 209 -0.68 7.56 -12.38
C TRP A 209 0.65 7.90 -13.08
N SER A 210 1.32 6.90 -13.66
CA SER A 210 2.54 7.14 -14.44
C SER A 210 2.28 7.89 -15.75
N VAL A 211 1.05 7.85 -16.28
CA VAL A 211 0.67 8.50 -17.54
C VAL A 211 -0.08 9.80 -17.28
N TYR A 212 -1.02 9.79 -16.34
CA TYR A 212 -1.95 10.90 -16.10
C TYR A 212 -1.65 11.71 -14.83
N GLY A 213 -0.70 11.25 -14.01
CA GLY A 213 -0.43 11.81 -12.68
C GLY A 213 -1.36 11.26 -11.60
N MET A 214 -0.92 11.39 -10.34
CA MET A 214 -1.72 11.10 -9.17
C MET A 214 -2.51 12.34 -8.76
N SER A 215 -3.81 12.20 -8.50
CA SER A 215 -4.63 13.31 -8.01
C SER A 215 -4.31 13.63 -6.54
N VAL A 216 -4.48 14.90 -6.13
CA VAL A 216 -4.22 15.34 -4.76
C VAL A 216 -5.02 14.54 -3.71
N PRO A 217 -6.33 14.26 -3.90
CA PRO A 217 -7.06 13.42 -2.94
C PRO A 217 -6.53 12.00 -2.87
N MET A 218 -6.10 11.43 -4.01
CA MET A 218 -5.52 10.10 -4.05
C MET A 218 -4.19 10.06 -3.30
N ALA A 219 -3.35 11.10 -3.43
CA ALA A 219 -2.11 11.22 -2.68
C ALA A 219 -2.34 11.17 -1.16
N TYR A 220 -3.33 11.92 -0.67
CA TYR A 220 -3.72 11.85 0.75
C TYR A 220 -4.25 10.47 1.15
N ILE A 221 -5.02 9.78 0.31
CA ILE A 221 -5.50 8.41 0.58
C ILE A 221 -4.34 7.43 0.69
N GLN A 222 -3.39 7.48 -0.24
CA GLN A 222 -2.20 6.62 -0.23
C GLN A 222 -1.37 6.87 1.03
N ARG A 223 -1.13 8.15 1.35
CA ARG A 223 -0.37 8.54 2.55
C ARG A 223 -1.08 8.14 3.85
N ALA A 224 -2.41 8.25 3.90
CA ALA A 224 -3.22 7.78 5.03
C ALA A 224 -3.07 6.27 5.26
N GLY A 225 -3.11 5.47 4.20
CA GLY A 225 -2.88 4.02 4.28
C GLY A 225 -1.48 3.66 4.76
N MET A 226 -0.45 4.39 4.31
CA MET A 226 0.93 4.21 4.78
C MET A 226 1.06 4.52 6.27
N TYR A 227 0.52 5.66 6.73
CA TYR A 227 0.54 6.04 8.15
C TYR A 227 -0.26 5.07 9.03
N ARG A 228 -1.42 4.61 8.57
CA ARG A 228 -2.21 3.60 9.30
C ARG A 228 -1.42 2.31 9.51
N ASN A 229 -0.80 1.78 8.44
CA ASN A 229 0.01 0.56 8.53
C ASN A 229 1.31 0.76 9.34
N ALA A 230 1.77 2.01 9.50
CA ALA A 230 2.84 2.42 10.39
C ALA A 230 2.38 2.70 11.84
N MET A 231 1.10 2.49 12.16
CA MET A 231 0.49 2.73 13.47
C MET A 231 0.42 4.21 13.89
N CYS A 232 0.43 5.13 12.92
CA CYS A 232 0.25 6.57 13.11
C CYS A 232 -1.19 6.97 12.76
N PHE A 233 -2.12 6.62 13.65
CA PHE A 233 -3.55 6.73 13.40
C PHE A 233 -4.08 8.17 13.40
N LYS A 234 -3.42 9.11 14.10
CA LYS A 234 -3.86 10.51 14.09
C LYS A 234 -3.54 11.15 12.74
N GLN A 235 -2.32 10.94 12.24
CA GLN A 235 -1.93 11.44 10.92
C GLN A 235 -2.70 10.75 9.79
N ALA A 236 -2.96 9.44 9.90
CA ALA A 236 -3.78 8.72 8.93
C ALA A 236 -5.20 9.29 8.81
N ARG A 237 -5.84 9.63 9.95
CA ARG A 237 -7.17 10.25 9.96
C ARG A 237 -7.18 11.63 9.34
N THR A 238 -6.16 12.46 9.63
CA THR A 238 -6.10 13.80 9.03
C THR A 238 -5.90 13.75 7.53
N ASP A 239 -5.06 12.84 7.05
CA ASP A 239 -4.84 12.66 5.61
C ASP A 239 -6.12 12.15 4.94
N ALA A 240 -6.80 11.16 5.53
CA ALA A 240 -8.09 10.67 5.01
C ALA A 240 -9.18 11.76 5.04
N ALA A 241 -9.20 12.61 6.07
CA ALA A 241 -10.13 13.74 6.17
C ALA A 241 -9.82 14.80 5.10
N ALA A 242 -8.55 15.12 4.87
CA ALA A 242 -8.13 16.05 3.82
C ALA A 242 -8.56 15.53 2.43
N ALA A 243 -8.39 14.23 2.15
CA ALA A 243 -8.88 13.61 0.93
C ALA A 243 -10.40 13.77 0.78
N LEU A 244 -11.18 13.50 1.83
CA LEU A 244 -12.64 13.64 1.81
C LEU A 244 -13.07 15.09 1.54
N ILE A 245 -12.40 16.07 2.15
CA ILE A 245 -12.65 17.50 1.94
C ILE A 245 -12.41 17.87 0.48
N LEU A 246 -11.29 17.45 -0.09
CA LEU A 246 -10.94 17.74 -1.49
C LEU A 246 -11.86 17.04 -2.51
N LEU A 247 -12.48 15.93 -2.11
CA LEU A 247 -13.46 15.21 -2.94
C LEU A 247 -14.87 15.79 -2.82
N GLN A 248 -15.08 16.83 -2.00
CA GLN A 248 -16.34 17.57 -1.99
C GLN A 248 -16.43 18.45 -3.24
N ASP A 249 -17.56 18.43 -3.93
CA ASP A 249 -17.77 19.28 -5.09
C ASP A 249 -17.95 20.75 -4.66
N ASP A 250 -17.08 21.63 -5.16
CA ASP A 250 -17.20 23.10 -5.07
C ASP A 250 -18.02 23.58 -6.28
N PRO A 251 -19.26 24.08 -6.11
CA PRO A 251 -20.10 24.50 -7.22
C PRO A 251 -19.61 25.78 -7.92
N SER A 252 -18.57 26.45 -7.41
CA SER A 252 -18.00 27.65 -8.05
C SER A 252 -16.97 27.34 -9.15
N ILE A 253 -16.46 26.10 -9.23
CA ILE A 253 -15.44 25.66 -10.19
C ILE A 253 -16.01 24.55 -11.09
N ALA A 254 -17.20 24.77 -11.65
CA ALA A 254 -17.62 24.05 -12.86
C ALA A 254 -16.90 24.68 -14.06
N VAL A 255 -15.59 24.45 -14.17
CA VAL A 255 -14.86 24.75 -15.40
C VAL A 255 -15.37 23.76 -16.45
N LYS A 256 -15.91 24.33 -17.53
CA LYS A 256 -16.47 23.66 -18.70
C LYS A 256 -15.62 22.45 -19.11
N GLU A 257 -16.21 21.26 -19.05
CA GLU A 257 -15.79 20.09 -19.81
C GLU A 257 -16.08 20.34 -21.30
N GLU A 258 -15.26 21.16 -21.94
CA GLU A 258 -15.19 21.26 -23.39
C GLU A 258 -13.72 21.26 -23.77
N GLU A 259 -13.12 20.07 -23.92
CA GLU A 259 -12.12 19.80 -24.97
C GLU A 259 -11.79 18.30 -25.07
N MET A 260 -12.27 17.73 -26.19
CA MET A 260 -11.73 16.57 -26.91
C MET A 260 -11.61 15.20 -26.22
N SER A 261 -12.51 14.28 -26.60
CA SER A 261 -12.11 12.87 -26.75
C SER A 261 -12.70 12.28 -28.03
N PHE A 262 -11.84 12.10 -29.04
CA PHE A 262 -12.05 11.17 -30.14
C PHE A 262 -12.16 9.75 -29.58
N THR A 263 -13.16 9.01 -30.05
CA THR A 263 -13.44 7.62 -29.68
C THR A 263 -12.33 6.68 -30.13
N TYR A 264 -11.88 5.76 -29.27
CA TYR A 264 -11.55 4.41 -29.72
C TYR A 264 -11.87 3.35 -28.69
N LYS A 265 -12.47 2.28 -29.22
CA LYS A 265 -13.02 1.17 -28.48
C LYS A 265 -12.14 -0.08 -28.57
N MET A 266 -11.61 -0.46 -27.40
CA MET A 266 -11.07 -1.76 -26.95
C MET A 266 -11.02 -1.80 -25.39
N ASP A 267 -11.77 -0.89 -24.73
CA ASP A 267 -13.04 -1.16 -24.03
C ASP A 267 -13.03 -1.78 -22.64
N ASP A 268 -12.32 -1.15 -21.69
CA ASP A 268 -12.93 -0.64 -20.43
C ASP A 268 -11.90 0.12 -19.60
N PHE A 269 -11.21 1.07 -20.22
CA PHE A 269 -10.59 2.20 -19.52
C PHE A 269 -11.32 3.44 -19.98
N ALA A 270 -12.54 3.61 -19.49
CA ALA A 270 -13.18 4.92 -19.51
C ALA A 270 -12.22 5.91 -18.82
N ALA A 271 -12.13 7.13 -19.35
CA ALA A 271 -11.58 8.25 -18.60
C ALA A 271 -12.20 8.22 -17.20
N TYR A 272 -11.40 8.47 -16.16
CA TYR A 272 -11.84 8.47 -14.77
C TYR A 272 -12.77 9.69 -14.51
N SER A 273 -13.90 9.74 -15.20
CA SER A 273 -15.12 10.47 -14.85
C SER A 273 -15.85 9.73 -13.71
N TYR A 274 -15.44 8.47 -13.45
CA TYR A 274 -15.94 7.57 -12.40
C TYR A 274 -15.23 7.75 -11.01
N ASP A 275 -14.47 8.84 -10.79
CA ASP A 275 -13.33 8.94 -9.85
C ASP A 275 -13.65 9.33 -8.42
N LYS A 276 -14.62 10.21 -8.21
CA LYS A 276 -14.83 10.77 -6.87
C LYS A 276 -15.47 9.78 -5.90
N VAL A 277 -16.40 8.94 -6.36
CA VAL A 277 -17.14 7.99 -5.50
C VAL A 277 -16.22 6.90 -4.97
N ILE A 278 -15.36 6.34 -5.83
CA ILE A 278 -14.39 5.31 -5.44
C ILE A 278 -13.31 5.90 -4.53
N ALA A 279 -12.78 7.09 -4.86
CA ALA A 279 -11.81 7.77 -4.00
C ALA A 279 -12.43 8.11 -2.62
N LYS A 280 -13.69 8.57 -2.58
CA LYS A 280 -14.42 8.79 -1.32
C LYS A 280 -14.55 7.51 -0.51
N ALA A 281 -14.90 6.39 -1.15
CA ALA A 281 -14.99 5.10 -0.48
C ALA A 281 -13.65 4.67 0.13
N TRP A 282 -12.53 4.84 -0.59
CA TRP A 282 -11.20 4.55 -0.08
C TRP A 282 -10.78 5.49 1.07
N ALA A 283 -11.09 6.78 0.98
CA ALA A 283 -10.80 7.72 2.06
C ALA A 283 -11.59 7.36 3.34
N TRP A 284 -12.88 7.03 3.21
CA TRP A 284 -13.68 6.52 4.33
C TRP A 284 -13.15 5.19 4.88
N PHE A 285 -12.64 4.31 4.01
CA PHE A 285 -12.06 3.04 4.42
C PHE A 285 -10.80 3.21 5.26
N GLU A 286 -9.85 4.03 4.81
CA GLU A 286 -8.62 4.30 5.56
C GLU A 286 -8.91 5.03 6.87
N MET A 287 -9.89 5.95 6.88
CA MET A 287 -10.34 6.61 8.11
C MET A 287 -10.97 5.63 9.10
N GLY A 288 -11.85 4.73 8.63
CA GLY A 288 -12.50 3.71 9.46
C GLY A 288 -11.49 2.74 10.06
N GLY A 289 -10.52 2.28 9.26
CA GLY A 289 -9.42 1.43 9.75
C GLY A 289 -8.56 2.14 10.80
N ALA A 290 -8.29 3.44 10.64
CA ALA A 290 -7.52 4.19 11.62
C ALA A 290 -8.27 4.36 12.97
N TYR A 291 -9.60 4.47 12.96
CA TYR A 291 -10.41 4.48 14.20
C TYR A 291 -10.51 3.10 14.87
N GLU A 292 -10.45 2.02 14.09
CA GLU A 292 -10.52 0.66 14.61
C GLU A 292 -9.27 0.26 15.40
N GLU A 293 -8.09 0.66 14.91
CA GLU A 293 -6.80 0.18 15.41
C GLU A 293 -6.18 1.04 16.55
N GLU A 294 -6.70 2.24 16.82
CA GLU A 294 -6.28 3.07 17.96
C GLU A 294 -6.78 2.47 19.28
N GLY A 295 -5.92 2.31 20.30
CA GLY A 295 -6.20 1.55 21.53
C GLY A 295 -7.58 1.80 22.19
N ALA A 296 -8.33 0.71 22.39
CA ALA A 296 -9.77 0.70 22.75
C ALA A 296 -10.68 1.36 21.69
N GLY A 297 -10.38 1.09 20.41
CA GLY A 297 -10.90 1.76 19.21
C GLY A 297 -12.35 2.17 19.28
N ASP A 298 -12.62 3.39 18.82
CA ASP A 298 -13.97 3.94 18.70
C ASP A 298 -14.72 3.17 17.61
N VAL A 299 -15.21 1.98 17.98
CA VAL A 299 -15.94 1.04 17.13
C VAL A 299 -17.14 1.73 16.50
N ARG A 300 -17.75 2.70 17.20
CA ARG A 300 -18.87 3.49 16.71
C ARG A 300 -18.45 4.41 15.57
N SER A 301 -17.37 5.17 15.72
CA SER A 301 -16.85 6.02 14.64
C SER A 301 -16.34 5.21 13.45
N ALA A 302 -15.66 4.09 13.68
CA ALA A 302 -15.24 3.18 12.63
C ALA A 302 -16.45 2.59 11.86
N ALA A 303 -17.51 2.19 12.58
CA ALA A 303 -18.74 1.70 11.98
C ALA A 303 -19.46 2.77 11.15
N LYS A 304 -19.44 4.05 11.58
CA LYS A 304 -19.96 5.17 10.80
C LYS A 304 -19.20 5.35 9.49
N CYS A 305 -17.87 5.32 9.53
CA CYS A 305 -17.03 5.42 8.34
C CYS A 305 -17.31 4.29 7.35
N PHE A 306 -17.35 3.03 7.81
CA PHE A 306 -17.66 1.89 6.94
C PHE A 306 -19.12 1.87 6.46
N GLY A 307 -20.04 2.37 7.28
CA GLY A 307 -21.44 2.58 6.92
C GLY A 307 -21.60 3.57 5.77
N ALA A 308 -20.86 4.68 5.80
CA ALA A 308 -20.85 5.66 4.71
C ALA A 308 -20.43 5.04 3.37
N ILE A 309 -19.51 4.05 3.38
CA ILE A 309 -19.10 3.34 2.16
C ILE A 309 -20.25 2.53 1.55
N SER A 310 -21.09 1.90 2.38
CA SER A 310 -22.20 1.08 1.91
C SER A 310 -23.24 1.88 1.10
N GLN A 311 -23.39 3.16 1.41
CA GLN A 311 -24.30 4.08 0.73
C GLN A 311 -23.76 4.58 -0.63
N LEU A 312 -22.45 4.56 -0.82
CA LEU A 312 -21.81 4.93 -2.10
C LEU A 312 -22.03 3.89 -3.22
N GLY A 313 -22.62 2.74 -2.91
CA GLY A 313 -22.98 1.71 -3.90
C GLY A 313 -21.79 1.00 -4.55
N VAL A 314 -20.60 1.07 -3.93
CA VAL A 314 -19.36 0.54 -4.53
C VAL A 314 -19.26 -0.98 -4.33
N LYS A 315 -18.97 -1.71 -5.41
CA LYS A 315 -18.94 -3.18 -5.43
C LYS A 315 -17.56 -3.77 -5.08
N TYR A 316 -16.95 -3.34 -3.98
CA TYR A 316 -15.72 -3.98 -3.46
C TYR A 316 -16.03 -4.88 -2.26
N PRO A 317 -15.70 -6.19 -2.32
CA PRO A 317 -15.95 -7.12 -1.22
C PRO A 317 -15.29 -6.69 0.10
N GLN A 318 -14.11 -6.06 0.04
CA GLN A 318 -13.40 -5.62 1.24
C GLN A 318 -14.20 -4.60 2.07
N PHE A 319 -14.94 -3.69 1.43
CA PHE A 319 -15.71 -2.66 2.12
C PHE A 319 -16.93 -3.27 2.83
N ALA A 320 -17.63 -4.18 2.15
CA ALA A 320 -18.76 -4.89 2.74
C ALA A 320 -18.33 -5.80 3.90
N ASN A 321 -17.16 -6.44 3.79
CA ASN A 321 -16.63 -7.30 4.83
C ASN A 321 -16.17 -6.51 6.07
N ALA A 322 -15.55 -5.34 5.88
CA ALA A 322 -15.14 -4.47 6.97
C ALA A 322 -16.33 -4.00 7.82
N PHE A 323 -17.41 -3.52 7.17
CA PHE A 323 -18.64 -3.14 7.86
C PHE A 323 -19.27 -4.32 8.62
N LYS A 324 -19.41 -5.49 7.96
CA LYS A 324 -19.95 -6.70 8.61
C LYS A 324 -19.13 -7.15 9.81
N SER A 325 -17.81 -7.12 9.70
CA SER A 325 -16.87 -7.50 10.77
C SER A 325 -17.01 -6.57 11.97
N ILE A 326 -17.11 -5.26 11.76
CA ILE A 326 -17.34 -4.30 12.86
C ILE A 326 -18.72 -4.50 13.49
N CYS A 327 -19.79 -4.66 12.69
CA CYS A 327 -21.13 -4.90 13.22
C CYS A 327 -21.21 -6.18 14.07
N SER A 328 -20.49 -7.25 13.70
CA SER A 328 -20.46 -8.49 14.49
C SER A 328 -19.81 -8.35 15.88
N ARG A 329 -19.01 -7.30 16.09
CA ARG A 329 -18.32 -7.01 17.35
C ARG A 329 -19.04 -5.98 18.22
N MET A 330 -20.10 -5.35 17.73
CA MET A 330 -20.90 -4.37 18.46
C MET A 330 -22.06 -5.03 19.21
N LYS A 331 -22.52 -4.39 20.29
CA LYS A 331 -23.78 -4.75 20.97
C LYS A 331 -24.98 -4.25 20.14
N ASP A 332 -26.11 -4.96 20.21
CA ASP A 332 -27.30 -4.65 19.39
C ASP A 332 -27.82 -3.22 19.55
N ILE A 333 -27.71 -2.64 20.76
CA ILE A 333 -28.11 -1.25 21.06
C ILE A 333 -27.19 -0.26 20.31
N ASP A 334 -25.88 -0.51 20.33
CA ASP A 334 -24.90 0.33 19.67
C ASP A 334 -25.03 0.23 18.14
N ALA A 335 -25.25 -0.98 17.62
CA ALA A 335 -25.54 -1.20 16.20
C ALA A 335 -26.82 -0.47 15.75
N GLY A 336 -27.89 -0.51 16.56
CA GLY A 336 -29.12 0.23 16.29
C GLY A 336 -28.91 1.75 16.25
N THR A 337 -28.13 2.31 17.18
CA THR A 337 -27.78 3.74 17.15
C THR A 337 -26.90 4.13 15.98
N VAL A 338 -25.94 3.28 15.58
CA VAL A 338 -25.10 3.54 14.40
C VAL A 338 -25.94 3.52 13.12
N LEU A 339 -26.87 2.57 13.00
CA LEU A 339 -27.77 2.52 11.86
C LEU A 339 -28.73 3.73 11.81
N SER A 340 -29.19 4.21 12.97
CA SER A 340 -29.95 5.47 13.08
C SER A 340 -29.08 6.66 12.67
N ASP A 341 -27.88 6.80 13.25
CA ASP A 341 -26.95 7.90 12.99
C ASP A 341 -26.50 7.97 11.52
N ILE A 342 -26.26 6.82 10.88
CA ILE A 342 -25.94 6.71 9.43
C ILE A 342 -27.12 7.18 8.58
N ASN A 343 -28.34 6.92 9.04
CA ASN A 343 -29.57 7.35 8.38
C ASN A 343 -29.89 8.83 8.66
N ASP A 344 -29.45 9.36 9.81
CA ASP A 344 -29.65 10.76 10.24
C ASP A 344 -28.59 11.72 9.65
N GLN A 345 -27.32 11.29 9.50
CA GLN A 345 -26.22 12.10 8.94
C GLN A 345 -26.42 12.46 7.45
N PHE A 346 -27.04 11.58 6.67
CA PHE A 346 -27.27 11.81 5.22
C PHE A 346 -28.66 12.36 4.90
N CYS A 347 -29.48 12.58 5.92
CA CYS A 347 -30.82 13.12 5.79
C CYS A 347 -30.86 14.66 5.72
N VAL A 348 -29.78 15.39 6.06
CA VAL A 348 -29.84 16.87 6.13
C VAL A 348 -28.87 17.59 5.17
N ALA A 349 -27.83 16.94 4.64
CA ALA A 349 -26.78 17.67 3.92
C ALA A 349 -26.75 17.51 2.39
N GLU A 350 -27.36 16.47 1.79
CA GLU A 350 -26.94 16.08 0.43
C GLU A 350 -27.87 16.44 -0.74
N TYR A 351 -29.11 16.92 -0.57
CA TYR A 351 -29.95 17.20 -1.75
C TYR A 351 -30.85 18.45 -1.77
N GLY A 352 -30.84 19.37 -0.79
CA GLY A 352 -31.71 20.55 -0.94
C GLY A 352 -31.43 21.85 -0.16
N LEU A 353 -30.31 21.98 0.55
CA LEU A 353 -29.95 23.23 1.26
C LEU A 353 -28.68 23.93 0.75
N ARG A 354 -28.00 23.39 -0.28
CA ARG A 354 -26.88 24.10 -0.96
C ARG A 354 -27.32 24.99 -2.13
N THR A 355 -28.62 25.09 -2.40
CA THR A 355 -29.17 25.85 -3.54
C THR A 355 -29.68 27.25 -3.20
N THR A 356 -29.43 27.79 -2.01
CA THR A 356 -29.65 29.22 -1.81
C THR A 356 -28.36 29.97 -2.06
N VAL A 357 -28.40 30.74 -3.14
CA VAL A 357 -27.46 31.81 -3.46
C VAL A 357 -27.16 32.57 -2.16
N THR A 358 -25.90 32.87 -1.89
CA THR A 358 -25.51 33.73 -0.76
C THR A 358 -26.40 34.99 -0.74
N GLY A 359 -27.30 35.08 0.25
CA GLY A 359 -28.30 36.15 0.38
C GLY A 359 -29.77 35.72 0.31
N ALA A 360 -30.07 34.46 -0.04
CA ALA A 360 -31.43 33.94 -0.16
C ALA A 360 -31.93 33.28 1.14
N VAL A 361 -33.12 33.68 1.61
CA VAL A 361 -33.79 33.13 2.80
C VAL A 361 -34.52 31.85 2.40
N THR A 362 -34.21 30.72 3.03
CA THR A 362 -34.96 29.47 2.78
C THR A 362 -35.95 29.26 3.90
N TYR A 363 -37.21 28.97 3.58
CA TYR A 363 -38.20 28.63 4.58
C TYR A 363 -38.29 27.11 4.74
N LEU A 364 -38.38 26.67 5.99
CA LEU A 364 -38.52 25.28 6.34
C LEU A 364 -39.80 25.09 7.16
N VAL A 365 -40.64 24.17 6.71
CA VAL A 365 -41.89 23.82 7.40
C VAL A 365 -41.68 22.48 8.11
N SER A 366 -41.68 22.50 9.43
CA SER A 366 -41.65 21.27 10.24
C SER A 366 -43.07 20.82 10.52
N VAL A 367 -43.40 19.56 10.26
CA VAL A 367 -44.73 18.99 10.49
C VAL A 367 -44.59 17.71 11.29
N ALA A 368 -45.34 17.59 12.38
CA ALA A 368 -45.47 16.36 13.15
C ALA A 368 -46.88 15.77 12.93
N VAL A 369 -46.93 14.51 12.52
CA VAL A 369 -48.15 13.77 12.22
C VAL A 369 -48.21 12.50 13.05
N GLN A 370 -49.37 12.24 13.65
CA GLN A 370 -49.60 11.04 14.46
C GLN A 370 -50.58 10.07 13.81
N PHE A 371 -50.15 8.83 13.62
CA PHE A 371 -50.92 7.71 13.09
C PHE A 371 -51.31 6.75 14.22
N ARG A 372 -52.61 6.52 14.44
CA ARG A 372 -53.12 5.72 15.58
C ARG A 372 -53.13 4.20 15.35
N SER A 373 -52.91 3.74 14.12
CA SER A 373 -53.04 2.31 13.77
C SER A 373 -51.79 1.67 13.17
N GLY A 374 -50.79 2.47 12.78
CA GLY A 374 -49.53 1.94 12.23
C GLY A 374 -48.53 1.52 13.32
N THR A 375 -47.72 0.50 13.04
CA THR A 375 -46.58 0.09 13.88
C THR A 375 -45.24 0.41 13.21
N LEU A 376 -44.14 0.50 13.99
CA LEU A 376 -42.78 0.78 13.47
C LEU A 376 -42.37 -0.17 12.33
N VAL A 377 -42.88 -1.41 12.35
CA VAL A 377 -42.63 -2.42 11.32
C VAL A 377 -43.36 -2.09 10.02
N ASP A 378 -44.56 -1.50 10.10
CA ASP A 378 -45.39 -1.14 8.94
C ASP A 378 -44.82 0.08 8.19
N PHE A 379 -44.01 0.92 8.86
CA PHE A 379 -43.30 2.05 8.26
C PHE A 379 -41.98 1.63 7.59
N SER A 380 -42.06 0.61 6.74
CA SER A 380 -40.96 0.04 5.96
C SER A 380 -40.35 1.04 4.96
N SER A 381 -39.19 0.71 4.36
CA SER A 381 -38.54 1.53 3.32
C SER A 381 -39.52 1.92 2.19
N ARG A 382 -40.38 0.97 1.78
CA ARG A 382 -41.37 1.19 0.73
C ARG A 382 -42.47 2.17 1.18
N THR A 383 -42.94 2.03 2.41
CA THR A 383 -43.95 2.92 3.01
C THR A 383 -43.39 4.35 3.19
N ARG A 384 -42.11 4.47 3.57
CA ARG A 384 -41.40 5.76 3.69
C ARG A 384 -41.26 6.48 2.36
N ASP A 385 -40.95 5.75 1.29
CA ASP A 385 -40.84 6.30 -0.06
C ASP A 385 -42.19 6.81 -0.58
N CYS A 386 -43.26 6.02 -0.43
CA CYS A 386 -44.62 6.43 -0.80
C CYS A 386 -45.11 7.64 0.03
N PHE A 387 -44.75 7.70 1.31
CA PHE A 387 -45.03 8.85 2.18
C PHE A 387 -44.34 10.12 1.68
N ARG A 388 -43.04 10.05 1.36
CA ARG A 388 -42.29 11.20 0.82
C ARG A 388 -42.83 11.68 -0.52
N GLU A 389 -43.22 10.77 -1.40
CA GLU A 389 -43.82 11.11 -2.70
C GLU A 389 -45.18 11.82 -2.54
N SER A 390 -46.02 11.34 -1.63
CA SER A 390 -47.33 11.94 -1.37
C SER A 390 -47.20 13.33 -0.77
N VAL A 391 -46.34 13.50 0.23
CA VAL A 391 -46.07 14.80 0.86
C VAL A 391 -45.42 15.77 -0.15
N ALA A 392 -44.54 15.30 -1.02
CA ALA A 392 -43.90 16.12 -2.04
C ALA A 392 -44.89 16.61 -3.10
N ALA A 393 -45.76 15.71 -3.59
CA ALA A 393 -46.82 16.05 -4.53
C ALA A 393 -47.82 17.05 -3.93
N ALA A 394 -48.22 16.84 -2.68
CA ALA A 394 -49.08 17.75 -1.93
C ALA A 394 -48.47 19.14 -1.74
N ALA A 395 -47.17 19.19 -1.46
CA ALA A 395 -46.45 20.43 -1.29
C ALA A 395 -45.98 21.07 -2.60
N THR A 396 -46.27 20.45 -3.76
CA THR A 396 -45.77 20.87 -5.08
C THR A 396 -44.24 21.08 -5.11
N VAL A 397 -43.52 20.25 -4.37
CA VAL A 397 -42.05 20.22 -4.30
C VAL A 397 -41.54 18.87 -4.78
N GLY A 398 -40.26 18.79 -5.14
CA GLY A 398 -39.62 17.52 -5.47
C GLY A 398 -39.53 16.60 -4.22
N LYS A 399 -39.51 15.28 -4.44
CA LYS A 399 -39.37 14.26 -3.38
C LYS A 399 -38.10 14.45 -2.54
N ASP A 400 -37.05 14.99 -3.16
CA ASP A 400 -35.79 15.41 -2.57
C ASP A 400 -35.94 16.49 -1.50
N LYS A 401 -37.03 17.27 -1.53
CA LYS A 401 -37.28 18.38 -0.60
C LYS A 401 -38.11 18.02 0.63
N VAL A 402 -38.51 16.76 0.77
CA VAL A 402 -39.26 16.24 1.92
C VAL A 402 -38.38 15.30 2.72
N LEU A 403 -38.17 15.64 3.99
CA LEU A 403 -37.27 14.98 4.92
C LEU A 403 -38.02 14.40 6.11
N ILE A 404 -37.91 13.09 6.36
CA ILE A 404 -38.43 12.49 7.60
C ILE A 404 -37.35 12.62 8.68
N GLU A 405 -37.62 13.38 9.73
CA GLU A 405 -36.67 13.67 10.81
C GLU A 405 -36.63 12.58 11.86
N ASN A 406 -37.80 12.05 12.21
CA ASN A 406 -37.94 11.20 13.37
C ASN A 406 -39.22 10.37 13.26
N VAL A 407 -39.12 9.11 13.66
CA VAL A 407 -40.25 8.17 13.69
C VAL A 407 -40.21 7.48 15.04
N ARG A 408 -41.19 7.77 15.90
CA ARG A 408 -41.27 7.19 17.25
C ARG A 408 -42.56 6.41 17.41
N ALA A 409 -42.49 5.25 18.06
CA ALA A 409 -43.68 4.59 18.59
C ALA A 409 -44.16 5.37 19.81
N ASP A 410 -45.42 5.75 19.81
CA ASP A 410 -46.05 6.48 20.91
C ASP A 410 -46.66 5.50 21.93
N GLU A 411 -46.65 5.88 23.21
CA GLU A 411 -46.99 5.00 24.34
C GLU A 411 -48.48 4.58 24.34
N GLN A 412 -49.33 5.26 23.57
CA GLN A 412 -50.77 5.00 23.46
C GLN A 412 -51.18 4.36 22.11
N GLN A 413 -50.41 3.37 21.64
CA GLN A 413 -50.63 2.64 20.37
C GLN A 413 -50.70 3.56 19.14
N GLY A 414 -49.54 3.87 18.56
CA GLY A 414 -49.43 4.55 17.27
C GLY A 414 -47.98 4.92 16.92
N ILE A 415 -47.78 5.58 15.78
CA ILE A 415 -46.51 6.16 15.36
C ILE A 415 -46.65 7.67 15.23
N ALA A 416 -45.70 8.41 15.81
CA ALA A 416 -45.46 9.81 15.53
C ALA A 416 -44.35 9.95 14.47
N VAL A 417 -44.66 10.61 13.36
CA VAL A 417 -43.71 10.93 12.28
C VAL A 417 -43.50 12.44 12.27
N THR A 418 -42.27 12.88 12.48
CA THR A 418 -41.86 14.28 12.30
C THR A 418 -41.10 14.38 10.99
N TYR A 419 -41.47 15.34 10.14
CA TYR A 419 -40.83 15.58 8.86
C TYR A 419 -40.75 17.07 8.54
N ARG A 420 -39.78 17.46 7.70
CA ARG A 420 -39.54 18.82 7.24
C ARG A 420 -39.73 18.92 5.74
N ILE A 421 -40.29 20.04 5.29
CA ILE A 421 -40.43 20.40 3.88
C ILE A 421 -39.62 21.66 3.60
N MET A 422 -38.78 21.62 2.56
CA MET A 422 -38.04 22.79 2.08
C MET A 422 -38.81 23.48 0.97
N THR A 423 -39.30 24.69 1.26
CA THR A 423 -40.25 25.41 0.39
C THR A 423 -39.61 26.51 -0.47
N GLY A 424 -38.28 26.63 -0.42
CA GLY A 424 -37.51 27.61 -1.21
C GLY A 424 -37.58 29.03 -0.63
N GLU A 425 -37.40 30.03 -1.49
CA GLU A 425 -37.32 31.46 -1.11
C GLU A 425 -38.68 32.16 -0.89
N ASP A 426 -39.77 31.46 -1.24
CA ASP A 426 -41.10 32.05 -1.32
C ASP A 426 -41.87 31.88 0.00
N LYS A 427 -41.88 32.95 0.81
CA LYS A 427 -42.53 32.96 2.14
C LYS A 427 -44.03 32.66 2.07
N LEU A 428 -44.72 33.20 1.07
CA LEU A 428 -46.16 33.04 0.89
C LEU A 428 -46.53 31.58 0.62
N LYS A 429 -45.75 30.86 -0.19
CA LYS A 429 -45.94 29.41 -0.42
C LYS A 429 -45.72 28.60 0.84
N SER A 430 -44.78 29.01 1.68
CA SER A 430 -44.46 28.35 2.94
C SER A 430 -45.60 28.50 3.96
N GLU A 431 -46.18 29.69 4.05
CA GLU A 431 -47.35 29.98 4.90
C GLU A 431 -48.62 29.29 4.36
N GLU A 432 -48.82 29.23 3.04
CA GLU A 432 -49.93 28.48 2.42
C GLU A 432 -49.83 26.97 2.72
N LEU A 433 -48.62 26.40 2.69
CA LEU A 433 -48.39 24.99 3.02
C LEU A 433 -48.68 24.67 4.49
N VAL A 434 -48.40 25.61 5.39
CA VAL A 434 -48.73 25.48 6.82
C VAL A 434 -50.24 25.50 7.02
N ILE A 435 -50.93 26.42 6.35
CA ILE A 435 -52.39 26.50 6.38
C ILE A 435 -53.00 25.19 5.85
N ARG A 436 -52.48 24.64 4.75
CA ARG A 436 -52.91 23.34 4.19
C ARG A 436 -52.60 22.16 5.11
N ALA A 437 -51.45 22.16 5.78
CA ALA A 437 -51.09 21.12 6.75
C ALA A 437 -51.96 21.18 8.02
N GLN A 438 -52.36 22.38 8.44
CA GLN A 438 -53.22 22.61 9.61
C GLN A 438 -54.71 22.40 9.32
N SER A 439 -55.16 22.63 8.08
CA SER A 439 -56.57 22.51 7.69
C SER A 439 -57.09 21.07 7.61
N LEU A 440 -56.28 20.07 8.02
CA LEU A 440 -56.67 18.66 8.06
C LEU A 440 -57.26 18.18 6.72
N GLU A 441 -56.74 18.64 5.59
CA GLU A 441 -56.97 17.97 4.31
C GLU A 441 -56.15 16.67 4.29
N VAL A 442 -56.64 15.69 5.06
CA VAL A 442 -56.03 14.39 5.34
C VAL A 442 -55.54 13.69 4.06
N ASN A 443 -56.23 13.91 2.94
CA ASN A 443 -55.88 13.35 1.63
C ASN A 443 -54.48 13.74 1.11
N LEU A 444 -53.87 14.81 1.64
CA LEU A 444 -52.58 15.35 1.16
C LEU A 444 -51.35 14.75 1.88
N LEU A 445 -51.50 14.17 3.08
CA LEU A 445 -50.33 13.84 3.92
C LEU A 445 -49.99 12.34 4.01
N GLY A 446 -50.83 11.47 3.47
CA GLY A 446 -50.57 10.03 3.39
C GLY A 446 -50.65 9.45 1.98
N GLY A 447 -51.51 9.99 1.11
CA GLY A 447 -51.91 9.25 -0.09
C GLY A 447 -52.66 7.96 0.27
N SER A 448 -53.46 7.45 -0.67
CA SER A 448 -54.36 6.31 -0.39
C SER A 448 -53.63 5.05 0.10
N GLN A 449 -52.39 4.83 -0.34
CA GLN A 449 -51.59 3.66 0.02
C GLN A 449 -50.98 3.73 1.43
N VAL A 450 -50.55 4.91 1.90
CA VAL A 450 -50.02 5.02 3.27
C VAL A 450 -51.15 5.03 4.28
N GLU A 451 -52.31 5.59 3.94
CA GLU A 451 -53.51 5.51 4.79
C GLU A 451 -54.05 4.08 4.94
N GLU A 452 -53.95 3.24 3.91
CA GLU A 452 -54.35 1.83 3.99
C GLU A 452 -53.47 1.03 4.97
N ILE A 453 -52.18 1.38 5.04
CA ILE A 453 -51.17 0.67 5.87
C ILE A 453 -51.09 1.26 7.29
N MET A 454 -51.14 2.59 7.42
CA MET A 454 -50.87 3.31 8.67
C MET A 454 -52.15 3.85 9.34
N GLY A 455 -53.27 3.86 8.62
CA GLY A 455 -54.54 4.50 8.98
C GLY A 455 -54.54 6.03 8.86
N LYS A 456 -55.66 6.65 9.22
CA LYS A 456 -55.85 8.10 9.08
C LYS A 456 -55.01 8.89 10.10
N PRO A 457 -54.34 9.97 9.68
CA PRO A 457 -53.62 10.86 10.58
C PRO A 457 -54.60 11.56 11.53
N SER A 458 -54.22 11.66 12.81
CA SER A 458 -55.13 12.09 13.88
C SER A 458 -54.77 13.44 14.50
N HIS A 459 -53.50 13.82 14.48
CA HIS A 459 -53.01 15.10 14.97
C HIS A 459 -51.91 15.61 14.05
N VAL A 460 -52.01 16.88 13.64
CA VAL A 460 -51.01 17.56 12.81
C VAL A 460 -50.63 18.86 13.48
N SER A 461 -49.38 19.03 13.87
CA SER A 461 -48.82 20.32 14.31
C SER A 461 -47.73 20.73 13.33
N SER A 462 -47.74 22.00 12.92
CA SER A 462 -46.77 22.54 11.98
C SER A 462 -46.18 23.87 12.47
N GLU A 463 -44.89 24.06 12.22
CA GLU A 463 -44.14 25.27 12.57
C GLU A 463 -43.28 25.71 11.37
N VAL A 464 -43.28 27.01 11.07
CA VAL A 464 -42.39 27.61 10.06
C VAL A 464 -41.15 28.13 10.75
N LYS A 465 -39.98 27.66 10.31
CA LYS A 465 -38.70 28.19 10.73
C LYS A 465 -38.02 28.87 9.54
N GLU A 466 -37.71 30.15 9.70
CA GLU A 466 -36.86 30.91 8.77
C GLU A 466 -35.42 30.43 8.94
N LEU A 467 -34.78 29.98 7.86
CA LEU A 467 -33.37 29.60 7.87
C LEU A 467 -32.56 30.65 7.10
N ARG A 468 -31.72 31.36 7.85
CA ARG A 468 -30.65 32.17 7.30
C ARG A 468 -29.41 31.28 7.19
N THR A 469 -28.65 31.45 6.12
CA THR A 469 -27.45 30.68 5.78
C THR A 469 -26.37 30.68 6.88
N GLU A 470 -26.48 31.57 7.87
CA GLU A 470 -25.53 31.70 8.99
C GLU A 470 -25.77 30.67 10.12
N ASP A 471 -26.97 30.11 10.28
CA ASP A 471 -27.31 29.27 11.46
C ASP A 471 -26.90 27.79 11.34
N PHE A 472 -26.63 27.29 10.13
CA PHE A 472 -26.19 25.89 9.91
C PHE A 472 -24.68 25.72 9.81
N VAL A 473 -23.98 26.83 9.68
CA VAL A 473 -22.52 26.90 9.57
C VAL A 473 -21.87 26.47 10.90
N ASP A 474 -22.57 26.48 12.03
CA ASP A 474 -22.01 26.16 13.36
C ASP A 474 -21.77 24.66 13.66
N HIS A 475 -22.51 23.71 13.07
CA HIS A 475 -22.33 22.29 13.40
C HIS A 475 -21.21 21.62 12.61
N VAL A 476 -21.09 21.93 11.31
CA VAL A 476 -19.94 21.51 10.49
C VAL A 476 -18.70 22.31 10.88
N ASN A 477 -18.85 23.61 11.22
CA ASN A 477 -17.77 24.36 11.85
C ASN A 477 -17.47 23.92 13.27
N SER A 478 -18.27 23.10 13.97
CA SER A 478 -17.88 22.60 15.29
C SER A 478 -16.76 21.56 15.14
N LEU A 479 -16.90 20.60 14.21
CA LEU A 479 -15.85 19.65 13.84
C LEU A 479 -14.69 20.36 13.14
N GLN A 480 -14.97 21.30 12.24
CA GLN A 480 -13.93 22.07 11.56
C GLN A 480 -13.21 23.03 12.51
N ARG A 481 -13.87 23.63 13.53
CA ARG A 481 -13.23 24.40 14.61
C ARG A 481 -12.54 23.50 15.61
N ILE A 482 -13.02 22.30 15.92
CA ILE A 482 -12.30 21.35 16.77
C ILE A 482 -11.01 20.94 16.06
N ILE A 483 -11.07 20.60 14.78
CA ILE A 483 -9.91 20.24 13.96
C ILE A 483 -9.00 21.45 13.74
N LEU A 484 -9.54 22.63 13.37
CA LEU A 484 -8.77 23.87 13.20
C LEU A 484 -8.25 24.45 14.52
N SER A 485 -8.93 24.25 15.65
CA SER A 485 -8.41 24.63 16.99
C SER A 485 -7.39 23.63 17.49
N THR A 486 -7.45 22.36 17.07
CA THR A 486 -6.40 21.36 17.29
C THR A 486 -5.17 21.68 16.42
N LEU A 487 -5.38 22.12 15.17
CA LEU A 487 -4.33 22.60 14.24
C LEU A 487 -3.73 23.95 14.66
N LYS A 488 -4.53 24.87 15.22
CA LYS A 488 -4.09 26.21 15.67
C LYS A 488 -3.61 26.24 17.11
N SER A 489 -3.99 25.28 17.95
CA SER A 489 -3.33 25.09 19.25
C SER A 489 -1.95 24.58 18.93
N GLY A 490 -0.94 25.45 18.97
CA GLY A 490 0.47 25.11 18.91
C GLY A 490 0.89 24.22 20.08
N LYS A 491 0.28 23.04 20.19
CA LYS A 491 0.75 21.94 21.00
C LYS A 491 2.00 21.46 20.31
N GLU A 492 3.08 21.44 21.08
CA GLU A 492 4.40 21.01 20.63
C GLU A 492 4.29 19.74 19.80
N ILE A 493 5.12 19.68 18.75
CA ILE A 493 5.38 18.48 17.98
C ILE A 493 5.82 17.41 18.96
N VAL A 494 4.87 16.59 19.39
CA VAL A 494 5.18 15.36 20.10
C VAL A 494 5.77 14.48 19.01
N VAL A 495 7.11 14.39 18.97
CA VAL A 495 7.72 13.18 18.45
C VAL A 495 7.03 12.09 19.24
N ALA A 496 6.17 11.31 18.58
CA ALA A 496 5.61 10.14 19.20
C ALA A 496 6.81 9.29 19.58
N GLU A 497 7.27 9.44 20.82
CA GLU A 497 8.04 8.39 21.44
C GLU A 497 7.11 7.21 21.34
N ARG A 498 7.51 6.28 20.46
CA ARG A 498 6.98 4.94 20.42
C ARG A 498 6.67 4.61 21.88
N PRO A 499 5.40 4.37 22.28
CA PRO A 499 5.12 3.93 23.63
C PRO A 499 6.16 2.85 23.88
N PRO A 500 7.00 3.01 24.94
CA PRO A 500 8.20 2.21 25.08
C PRO A 500 7.77 0.81 24.74
N LYS A 501 8.41 0.25 23.71
CA LYS A 501 8.19 -1.15 23.41
C LYS A 501 8.88 -1.92 24.56
N GLU A 502 8.36 -1.82 25.77
CA GLU A 502 7.57 -2.94 26.22
C GLU A 502 6.59 -3.24 25.09
N MET A 503 7.13 -3.96 24.11
CA MET A 503 6.37 -4.87 23.35
C MET A 503 5.52 -5.49 24.44
N GLU A 504 4.20 -5.30 24.38
CA GLU A 504 3.35 -6.38 24.83
C GLU A 504 3.78 -7.53 23.93
N LEU A 505 4.85 -8.16 24.41
CA LEU A 505 5.28 -9.45 24.04
C LEU A 505 3.99 -10.26 24.18
N PRO A 506 3.78 -11.26 23.34
CA PRO A 506 2.73 -12.23 23.60
C PRO A 506 3.03 -13.02 24.89
N TYR A 507 3.44 -12.37 25.98
CA TYR A 507 3.31 -12.84 27.33
C TYR A 507 1.84 -12.72 27.74
N ARG A 508 1.00 -13.52 27.09
CA ARG A 508 -0.12 -14.09 27.83
C ARG A 508 0.14 -15.54 28.23
N THR A 509 1.20 -16.19 27.74
CA THR A 509 1.39 -17.63 28.00
C THR A 509 2.80 -18.13 28.33
N TYR A 510 3.92 -17.50 27.94
CA TYR A 510 5.28 -17.97 28.30
C TYR A 510 6.35 -16.87 28.38
N LYS A 511 7.55 -17.17 28.90
CA LYS A 511 8.76 -16.33 28.99
C LYS A 511 9.97 -17.08 28.43
N LEU A 512 10.93 -16.38 27.83
CA LEU A 512 12.20 -16.98 27.38
C LEU A 512 13.26 -16.88 28.48
N VAL A 513 13.82 -18.03 28.87
CA VAL A 513 14.79 -18.17 29.96
C VAL A 513 15.89 -19.14 29.53
N TYR A 514 17.04 -19.10 30.20
CA TYR A 514 18.01 -20.19 30.16
C TYR A 514 17.55 -21.35 31.08
N ASN A 515 18.26 -22.48 31.09
CA ASN A 515 17.94 -23.65 31.94
C ASN A 515 17.83 -23.28 33.44
N ASP A 516 18.73 -22.41 33.91
CA ASP A 516 18.79 -21.85 35.25
C ASP A 516 17.61 -20.90 35.58
N GLY A 517 16.82 -20.50 34.58
CA GLY A 517 15.69 -19.57 34.73
C GLY A 517 16.07 -18.10 34.61
N VAL A 518 17.33 -17.79 34.30
CA VAL A 518 17.76 -16.42 34.03
C VAL A 518 17.07 -15.95 32.73
N PRO A 519 16.41 -14.78 32.73
CA PRO A 519 15.78 -14.25 31.53
C PRO A 519 16.79 -14.09 30.38
N VAL A 520 16.38 -14.47 29.18
CA VAL A 520 17.21 -14.25 27.98
C VAL A 520 17.02 -12.80 27.53
N GLU A 521 18.07 -11.98 27.63
CA GLU A 521 18.12 -10.72 26.89
C GLU A 521 18.07 -11.04 25.40
N ARG A 522 17.11 -10.44 24.69
CA ARG A 522 16.88 -10.72 23.27
C ARG A 522 18.16 -10.49 22.49
N ILE A 523 18.77 -11.59 22.06
CA ILE A 523 19.95 -11.59 21.19
C ILE A 523 19.62 -10.70 19.99
N ASN A 524 20.59 -9.86 19.60
CA ASN A 524 20.48 -8.98 18.45
C ASN A 524 19.94 -9.77 17.25
N LYS A 525 18.67 -9.55 16.93
CA LYS A 525 18.09 -10.11 15.71
C LYS A 525 18.86 -9.55 14.52
N SER A 526 18.92 -10.31 13.44
CA SER A 526 19.43 -9.78 12.17
C SER A 526 18.72 -8.46 11.81
N GLY A 527 19.30 -7.63 10.94
CA GLY A 527 18.67 -6.38 10.49
C GLY A 527 17.25 -6.57 9.90
N TYR A 528 16.87 -7.82 9.58
CA TYR A 528 15.55 -8.24 9.08
C TYR A 528 14.64 -8.86 10.15
N MET A 529 15.02 -8.81 11.43
CA MET A 529 14.31 -9.40 12.57
C MET A 529 14.07 -10.93 12.53
N MET A 530 14.81 -11.68 11.71
CA MET A 530 14.70 -13.15 11.59
C MET A 530 15.60 -13.88 12.60
N SER A 531 15.11 -15.03 13.10
CA SER A 531 15.87 -15.99 13.93
C SER A 531 16.89 -16.76 13.10
N GLN A 532 18.05 -17.11 13.68
CA GLN A 532 19.03 -17.95 13.00
C GLN A 532 18.63 -19.42 13.08
N VAL A 533 18.94 -20.16 12.01
CA VAL A 533 18.63 -21.59 11.89
C VAL A 533 19.96 -22.33 11.74
N HIS A 534 20.28 -23.19 12.70
CA HIS A 534 21.53 -23.93 12.74
C HIS A 534 21.32 -25.36 12.25
N TYR A 535 21.92 -25.69 11.10
CA TYR A 535 21.97 -27.05 10.55
C TYR A 535 23.25 -27.81 10.95
N SER A 536 24.22 -27.10 11.52
CA SER A 536 25.44 -27.68 12.09
C SER A 536 25.75 -27.06 13.45
N ALA A 537 26.43 -27.81 14.31
CA ALA A 537 26.83 -27.33 15.64
C ALA A 537 27.84 -26.17 15.59
N GLN A 538 28.38 -25.83 14.40
CA GLN A 538 29.30 -24.71 14.22
C GLN A 538 28.53 -23.39 14.24
N GLY A 539 28.86 -22.52 15.21
CA GLY A 539 28.25 -21.18 15.33
C GLY A 539 27.00 -21.11 16.20
N MET A 540 26.56 -22.22 16.81
CA MET A 540 25.45 -22.23 17.77
C MET A 540 25.88 -21.59 19.10
N HIS A 541 24.99 -20.80 19.71
CA HIS A 541 25.21 -20.25 21.04
C HIS A 541 25.37 -21.37 22.08
N LYS A 542 26.34 -21.25 22.99
CA LYS A 542 26.65 -22.29 24.00
C LYS A 542 25.57 -22.51 25.06
N ARG A 543 24.60 -21.60 25.20
CA ARG A 543 23.52 -21.70 26.18
C ARG A 543 22.18 -21.85 25.47
N GLU A 544 21.46 -22.91 25.82
CA GLU A 544 20.16 -23.23 25.24
C GLU A 544 19.07 -22.30 25.77
N VAL A 545 18.15 -21.91 24.87
CA VAL A 545 17.02 -21.05 25.21
C VAL A 545 15.78 -21.92 25.43
N TRP A 546 15.13 -21.71 26.57
CA TRP A 546 13.95 -22.43 27.03
C TRP A 546 12.74 -21.50 27.10
N ALA A 547 11.55 -22.06 26.87
CA ALA A 547 10.28 -21.37 27.07
C ALA A 547 9.64 -21.81 28.40
N GLU A 548 9.57 -20.90 29.37
CA GLU A 548 8.89 -21.06 30.65
C GLU A 548 7.41 -20.68 30.53
N MET A 549 6.50 -21.60 30.84
CA MET A 549 5.06 -21.30 30.84
C MET A 549 4.67 -20.36 31.99
N MET A 550 3.74 -19.44 31.75
CA MET A 550 3.30 -18.43 32.73
C MET A 550 2.63 -19.04 33.98
N ASP A 551 2.02 -20.21 33.84
CA ASP A 551 1.43 -20.95 34.96
C ASP A 551 2.49 -21.68 35.83
N LYS A 552 3.77 -21.54 35.47
CA LYS A 552 4.93 -22.20 36.09
C LYS A 552 4.75 -23.72 36.21
N SER A 553 4.05 -24.34 35.26
CA SER A 553 3.96 -25.80 35.16
C SER A 553 5.28 -26.41 34.72
N CYS A 554 5.86 -25.87 33.66
CA CYS A 554 7.07 -26.38 33.04
C CYS A 554 7.87 -25.31 32.29
N ARG A 555 9.14 -25.63 32.02
CA ARG A 555 9.95 -25.03 30.96
C ARG A 555 10.18 -26.06 29.89
N TRP A 556 10.24 -25.67 28.62
CA TRP A 556 10.59 -26.60 27.58
C TRP A 556 11.34 -25.95 26.43
N HIS A 557 12.15 -26.74 25.76
CA HIS A 557 12.80 -26.39 24.50
C HIS A 557 12.71 -27.59 23.54
N GLN A 558 13.04 -27.36 22.28
CA GLN A 558 12.99 -28.41 21.27
C GLN A 558 14.16 -28.29 20.31
N SER A 559 14.63 -29.44 19.87
CA SER A 559 15.44 -29.60 18.67
C SER A 559 14.54 -30.04 17.51
N SER A 560 15.12 -30.49 16.40
CA SER A 560 14.34 -31.06 15.31
C SER A 560 13.75 -32.42 15.66
N SER A 561 14.43 -33.24 16.47
CA SER A 561 14.00 -34.61 16.78
C SER A 561 13.43 -34.80 18.18
N GLU A 562 13.76 -33.92 19.14
CA GLU A 562 13.45 -34.10 20.56
C GLU A 562 12.84 -32.86 21.19
N ILE A 563 12.13 -33.06 22.29
CA ILE A 563 11.57 -32.01 23.14
C ILE A 563 12.01 -32.30 24.56
N ALA A 564 12.69 -31.35 25.19
CA ALA A 564 13.04 -31.45 26.59
C ALA A 564 12.11 -30.56 27.42
N VAL A 565 11.52 -31.15 28.48
CA VAL A 565 10.52 -30.51 29.34
C VAL A 565 10.95 -30.64 30.79
N GLN A 566 11.24 -29.52 31.42
CA GLN A 566 11.56 -29.41 32.85
C GLN A 566 10.28 -29.13 33.64
N ALA A 567 9.90 -30.02 34.56
CA ALA A 567 8.69 -29.87 35.37
C ALA A 567 8.98 -29.05 36.64
N LEU A 568 8.57 -27.79 36.66
CA LEU A 568 8.92 -26.84 37.73
C LEU A 568 8.20 -27.09 39.06
N ARG A 569 7.05 -27.78 39.04
CA ARG A 569 6.25 -28.07 40.23
C ARG A 569 6.73 -29.31 40.99
N VAL A 570 7.66 -30.08 40.43
CA VAL A 570 8.25 -31.25 41.10
C VAL A 570 9.23 -30.75 42.17
N PRO A 571 9.08 -31.14 43.46
CA PRO A 571 10.00 -30.73 44.50
C PRO A 571 11.43 -31.23 44.22
N LYS A 572 12.45 -30.38 44.40
CA LYS A 572 13.86 -30.75 44.19
C LYS A 572 14.32 -31.90 45.09
N ASP A 573 13.78 -31.98 46.31
CA ASP A 573 14.10 -33.03 47.28
C ASP A 573 13.31 -34.34 47.06
N ALA A 574 12.46 -34.40 46.03
CA ALA A 574 11.67 -35.60 45.75
C ALA A 574 12.57 -36.78 45.37
N LYS A 575 12.33 -37.96 45.94
CA LYS A 575 13.08 -39.16 45.53
C LYS A 575 12.47 -39.70 44.24
N LYS A 576 13.32 -40.25 43.38
CA LYS A 576 12.92 -40.91 42.11
C LYS A 576 11.80 -41.96 42.30
N GLN A 577 11.80 -42.66 43.45
CA GLN A 577 10.82 -43.71 43.78
C GLN A 577 9.42 -43.17 44.11
N ASP A 578 9.34 -41.91 44.56
CA ASP A 578 8.09 -41.26 44.99
C ASP A 578 7.35 -40.61 43.81
N LEU A 579 7.93 -40.62 42.62
CA LEU A 579 7.36 -40.09 41.40
C LEU A 579 6.70 -41.20 40.57
N ASP A 580 5.56 -40.87 39.97
CA ASP A 580 4.86 -41.70 39.00
C ASP A 580 4.76 -40.92 37.70
N VAL A 581 5.34 -41.48 36.63
CA VAL A 581 5.52 -40.81 35.34
C VAL A 581 4.87 -41.67 34.27
N CYS A 582 3.79 -41.18 33.68
CA CYS A 582 3.09 -41.81 32.57
C CYS A 582 3.32 -41.01 31.30
N ILE A 583 3.96 -41.63 30.31
CA ILE A 583 4.18 -41.05 28.97
C ILE A 583 3.40 -41.94 27.99
N THR A 584 2.44 -41.37 27.28
CA THR A 584 1.75 -42.02 26.17
C THR A 584 2.00 -41.23 24.88
N THR A 585 1.50 -41.73 23.75
CA THR A 585 1.68 -41.09 22.45
C THR A 585 1.13 -39.66 22.40
N SER A 586 0.08 -39.36 23.19
CA SER A 586 -0.61 -38.07 23.19
C SER A 586 -0.73 -37.41 24.56
N THR A 587 -0.30 -38.04 25.65
CA THR A 587 -0.44 -37.46 27.00
C THR A 587 0.81 -37.69 27.84
N VAL A 588 1.11 -36.73 28.70
CA VAL A 588 2.17 -36.84 29.71
C VAL A 588 1.59 -36.48 31.07
N ARG A 589 1.84 -37.33 32.06
CA ARG A 589 1.45 -37.10 33.46
C ARG A 589 2.61 -37.42 34.40
N VAL A 590 2.89 -36.49 35.30
CA VAL A 590 3.86 -36.62 36.40
C VAL A 590 3.12 -36.36 37.70
N SER A 591 3.08 -37.34 38.59
CA SER A 591 2.39 -37.25 39.87
C SER A 591 3.22 -37.86 41.01
N CYS A 592 2.82 -37.58 42.24
CA CYS A 592 3.39 -38.20 43.42
C CYS A 592 2.70 -39.53 43.72
N ARG A 593 3.47 -40.61 43.86
CA ARG A 593 2.97 -41.96 44.16
C ARG A 593 2.27 -42.05 45.52
N THR A 594 2.76 -41.32 46.52
CA THR A 594 2.26 -41.37 47.91
C THR A 594 1.10 -40.41 48.16
N SER A 595 1.14 -39.19 47.62
CA SER A 595 0.10 -38.17 47.85
C SER A 595 -0.94 -38.07 46.73
N GLY A 596 -0.70 -38.68 45.57
CA GLY A 596 -1.56 -38.56 44.38
C GLY A 596 -1.54 -37.17 43.74
N ARG A 597 -0.73 -36.22 44.25
CA ARG A 597 -0.65 -34.85 43.73
C ARG A 597 -0.03 -34.86 42.33
N THR A 598 -0.73 -34.29 41.36
CA THR A 598 -0.21 -34.09 40.00
C THR A 598 0.71 -32.86 39.96
N TYR A 599 1.91 -33.04 39.43
CA TYR A 599 2.90 -31.98 39.23
C TYR A 599 2.84 -31.41 37.81
N LEU A 600 2.68 -32.27 36.80
CA LEU A 600 2.55 -31.89 35.40
C LEU A 600 1.57 -32.84 34.72
N GLU A 601 0.58 -32.33 34.00
CA GLU A 601 -0.35 -33.13 33.21
C GLU A 601 -0.84 -32.33 32.01
N GLY A 602 -0.89 -32.98 30.85
CA GLY A 602 -1.42 -32.36 29.64
C GLY A 602 -1.52 -33.32 28.47
N GLU A 603 -2.41 -32.96 27.53
CA GLU A 603 -2.49 -33.58 26.21
C GLU A 603 -1.52 -32.86 25.27
N LEU A 604 -0.58 -33.62 24.70
CA LEU A 604 0.42 -33.14 23.78
C LEU A 604 -0.22 -32.65 22.48
N PHE A 605 0.31 -31.55 21.96
CA PHE A 605 -0.18 -30.97 20.72
C PHE A 605 0.03 -31.86 19.50
N ARG A 606 1.15 -32.58 19.49
CA ARG A 606 1.53 -33.52 18.44
C ARG A 606 1.97 -34.83 19.07
N PRO A 607 1.88 -35.95 18.34
CA PRO A 607 2.24 -37.25 18.89
C PRO A 607 3.76 -37.41 19.05
N ILE A 608 4.14 -38.11 20.11
CA ILE A 608 5.54 -38.52 20.41
C ILE A 608 5.69 -40.04 20.29
N ILE A 609 6.93 -40.53 20.40
CA ILE A 609 7.27 -41.95 20.49
C ILE A 609 7.56 -42.26 21.98
N PRO A 610 6.62 -42.88 22.73
CA PRO A 610 6.78 -43.10 24.16
C PRO A 610 7.95 -44.02 24.50
N GLU A 611 8.23 -45.02 23.65
CA GLU A 611 9.28 -46.01 23.86
C GLU A 611 10.69 -45.41 23.76
N GLU A 612 10.85 -44.32 23.00
CA GLU A 612 12.10 -43.57 22.85
C GLU A 612 12.16 -42.33 23.76
N SER A 613 11.11 -42.09 24.55
CA SER A 613 11.05 -40.98 25.50
C SER A 613 11.58 -41.40 26.87
N ALA A 614 12.32 -40.51 27.53
CA ALA A 614 12.97 -40.79 28.81
C ALA A 614 12.73 -39.66 29.82
N TRP A 615 13.04 -39.92 31.09
CA TRP A 615 13.00 -38.90 32.13
C TRP A 615 14.13 -39.07 33.13
N VAL A 616 14.60 -37.95 33.67
CA VAL A 616 15.68 -37.87 34.63
C VAL A 616 15.26 -36.96 35.77
N HIS A 617 15.66 -37.31 36.99
CA HIS A 617 15.52 -36.46 38.16
C HIS A 617 16.91 -36.31 38.80
N LEU A 618 17.52 -35.14 38.65
CA LEU A 618 18.82 -34.83 39.24
C LEU A 618 18.56 -34.12 40.58
N GLY A 619 18.96 -34.75 41.68
CA GLY A 619 18.81 -34.21 43.03
C GLY A 619 20.14 -33.63 43.51
N GLY A 620 20.26 -32.30 43.52
CA GLY A 620 21.42 -31.54 44.00
C GLY A 620 21.12 -30.04 44.11
N GLU A 621 21.95 -29.29 44.85
CA GLU A 621 21.76 -27.84 45.07
C GLU A 621 21.85 -27.02 43.75
N ASP A 622 22.56 -27.53 42.74
CA ASP A 622 22.86 -26.86 41.47
C ASP A 622 22.32 -27.56 40.19
N ASP A 623 21.53 -28.64 40.31
CA ASP A 623 21.06 -29.43 39.14
C ASP A 623 19.62 -29.10 38.68
N ASP A 624 19.36 -29.30 37.38
CA ASP A 624 18.16 -28.92 36.59
C ASP A 624 16.83 -29.61 36.97
N GLY A 625 16.68 -30.18 38.17
CA GLY A 625 15.41 -30.74 38.66
C GLY A 625 14.89 -31.93 37.83
N PHE A 626 13.56 -32.05 37.71
CA PHE A 626 12.90 -33.12 36.94
C PHE A 626 12.81 -32.73 35.45
N VAL A 627 13.40 -33.53 34.56
CA VAL A 627 13.39 -33.30 33.11
C VAL A 627 12.89 -34.53 32.35
N LEU A 628 11.98 -34.30 31.41
CA LEU A 628 11.48 -35.26 30.42
C LEU A 628 12.14 -34.99 29.08
N TYR A 629 12.60 -36.04 28.40
CA TYR A 629 13.05 -36.01 27.02
C TYR A 629 12.03 -36.78 26.18
N LEU A 630 11.28 -36.08 25.34
CA LEU A 630 10.20 -36.64 24.52
C LEU A 630 10.65 -36.73 23.06
N LYS A 631 10.57 -37.91 22.47
CA LYS A 631 10.97 -38.13 21.08
C LYS A 631 9.85 -37.78 20.11
N LYS A 632 10.10 -36.88 19.14
CA LYS A 632 9.09 -36.47 18.15
C LYS A 632 8.88 -37.56 17.10
N MET A 633 7.63 -37.75 16.69
CA MET A 633 7.28 -38.69 15.62
C MET A 633 7.57 -38.16 14.20
N ASN A 634 7.57 -36.83 14.00
CA ASN A 634 8.00 -36.12 12.77
C ASN A 634 7.47 -36.67 11.42
N LEU A 635 6.26 -37.24 11.38
CA LEU A 635 5.66 -37.78 10.16
C LEU A 635 5.58 -36.77 9.00
N GLU A 636 5.50 -35.47 9.32
CA GLU A 636 5.41 -34.37 8.35
C GLU A 636 6.63 -34.25 7.46
N LEU A 637 7.82 -34.55 8.01
CA LEU A 637 9.06 -34.50 7.24
C LEU A 637 9.13 -35.56 6.13
N PHE A 638 8.25 -36.57 6.18
CA PHE A 638 8.22 -37.68 5.22
C PHE A 638 7.04 -37.60 4.23
N LYS A 639 6.22 -36.54 4.26
CA LYS A 639 4.99 -36.42 3.45
C LYS A 639 5.23 -36.08 1.96
N GLY A 640 6.44 -35.68 1.54
CA GLY A 640 6.73 -35.38 0.13
C GLY A 640 8.06 -34.64 -0.15
N LYS A 641 8.31 -34.32 -1.44
CA LYS A 641 9.52 -33.62 -1.92
C LYS A 641 9.63 -32.16 -1.45
N ASP A 642 8.52 -31.55 -1.05
CA ASP A 642 8.41 -30.15 -0.62
C ASP A 642 8.50 -29.98 0.91
N SER A 643 8.75 -31.06 1.65
CA SER A 643 8.93 -31.01 3.11
C SER A 643 10.12 -30.12 3.48
N LYS A 644 9.91 -29.29 4.50
CA LYS A 644 10.93 -28.39 5.04
C LYS A 644 11.31 -28.81 6.46
N PRO A 645 12.56 -28.60 6.89
CA PRO A 645 12.97 -28.82 8.28
C PRO A 645 12.06 -28.11 9.29
N SER A 646 11.59 -26.91 8.94
CA SER A 646 10.65 -26.11 9.73
C SER A 646 9.34 -26.83 10.07
N ASP A 647 8.94 -27.85 9.32
CA ASP A 647 7.69 -28.59 9.55
C ASP A 647 7.77 -29.46 10.82
N SER A 648 8.97 -29.72 11.35
CA SER A 648 9.17 -30.41 12.64
C SER A 648 9.05 -29.49 13.87
N TRP A 649 8.83 -28.19 13.66
CA TRP A 649 8.65 -27.22 14.73
C TRP A 649 7.30 -27.41 15.44
N TRP A 650 7.34 -27.38 16.77
CA TRP A 650 6.15 -27.33 17.62
C TRP A 650 5.96 -25.91 18.11
N ASP A 651 4.85 -25.29 17.76
CA ASP A 651 4.43 -24.00 18.33
C ASP A 651 3.95 -24.14 19.78
N ARG A 652 3.45 -25.31 20.20
CA ARG A 652 3.00 -25.54 21.58
C ARG A 652 3.31 -26.96 22.07
N LEU A 653 3.52 -27.11 23.39
CA LEU A 653 3.76 -28.41 24.03
C LEU A 653 2.45 -29.17 24.29
N PHE A 654 1.54 -28.55 25.04
CA PHE A 654 0.20 -29.07 25.33
C PHE A 654 -0.88 -28.27 24.61
N ASN A 655 -2.02 -28.89 24.35
CA ASN A 655 -3.19 -28.21 23.75
C ASN A 655 -3.69 -27.02 24.57
N SER A 656 -3.48 -27.05 25.89
CA SER A 656 -3.83 -25.97 26.83
C SER A 656 -2.82 -24.82 26.86
N HIS A 657 -1.63 -24.99 26.30
CA HIS A 657 -0.58 -23.97 26.25
C HIS A 657 -0.78 -23.01 25.06
N GLY A 658 -0.32 -21.77 25.20
CA GLY A 658 -0.30 -20.82 24.08
C GLY A 658 0.89 -21.01 23.15
N ASP A 659 0.78 -20.43 21.95
CA ASP A 659 1.76 -20.59 20.87
C ASP A 659 3.05 -19.80 21.09
N ILE A 660 4.17 -20.49 20.93
CA ILE A 660 5.52 -19.95 20.84
C ILE A 660 5.80 -19.58 19.40
N ARG A 661 6.22 -18.33 19.16
CA ARG A 661 6.50 -17.90 17.78
C ARG A 661 7.81 -18.51 17.31
N PHE A 662 7.82 -18.86 16.03
CA PHE A 662 9.01 -19.40 15.37
C PHE A 662 10.22 -18.43 15.51
N ASP A 663 10.02 -17.12 15.32
CA ASP A 663 11.10 -16.14 15.31
C ASP A 663 11.52 -15.56 16.68
N ASP A 664 11.13 -16.22 17.78
CA ASP A 664 11.44 -15.72 19.12
C ASP A 664 12.83 -16.13 19.65
N TYR A 665 13.43 -17.21 19.14
CA TYR A 665 14.81 -17.63 19.42
C TYR A 665 15.40 -18.47 18.28
N ASP A 666 16.71 -18.72 18.28
CA ASP A 666 17.38 -19.51 17.23
C ASP A 666 16.96 -20.98 17.23
N LYS A 667 17.06 -21.65 16.07
CA LYS A 667 16.54 -23.01 15.88
C LYS A 667 17.66 -24.01 15.68
N ASP A 668 17.59 -25.11 16.41
CA ASP A 668 18.50 -26.24 16.27
C ASP A 668 17.90 -27.33 15.37
N PHE A 669 18.52 -27.52 14.20
CA PHE A 669 18.23 -28.61 13.26
C PHE A 669 19.45 -29.51 13.03
N THR A 670 20.40 -29.53 13.96
CA THR A 670 21.60 -30.37 13.88
C THR A 670 21.29 -31.87 14.00
N ASP A 671 20.19 -32.20 14.65
CA ASP A 671 19.75 -33.57 14.95
C ASP A 671 18.67 -34.10 13.98
N LEU A 672 18.57 -33.52 12.78
CA LEU A 672 17.62 -33.96 11.76
C LEU A 672 17.81 -35.46 11.43
N PRO A 673 16.73 -36.21 11.13
CA PRO A 673 16.86 -37.60 10.72
C PRO A 673 17.78 -37.73 9.49
N ALA A 674 18.72 -38.69 9.53
CA ALA A 674 19.74 -38.91 8.50
C ALA A 674 19.25 -38.80 7.04
N PRO A 675 18.14 -39.44 6.61
CA PRO A 675 17.68 -39.34 5.22
C PRO A 675 17.31 -37.92 4.78
N ILE A 676 16.83 -37.08 5.71
CA ILE A 676 16.46 -35.69 5.45
C ILE A 676 17.70 -34.80 5.46
N ALA A 677 18.60 -34.99 6.44
CA ALA A 677 19.86 -34.28 6.53
C ALA A 677 20.72 -34.47 5.26
N GLU A 678 20.83 -35.70 4.72
CA GLU A 678 21.55 -35.97 3.48
C GLU A 678 20.92 -35.27 2.26
N THR A 679 19.60 -35.19 2.21
CA THR A 679 18.89 -34.53 1.09
C THR A 679 19.15 -33.03 1.08
N ILE A 680 19.18 -32.41 2.27
CA ILE A 680 19.49 -30.99 2.45
C ILE A 680 20.94 -30.72 2.08
N ALA A 681 21.87 -31.53 2.60
CA ALA A 681 23.30 -31.40 2.29
C ALA A 681 23.59 -31.51 0.78
N ARG A 682 22.89 -32.40 0.05
CA ARG A 682 22.98 -32.49 -1.41
C ARG A 682 22.46 -31.22 -2.11
N ARG A 683 21.36 -30.64 -1.62
CA ARG A 683 20.77 -29.42 -2.19
C ARG A 683 21.66 -28.21 -1.96
N GLU A 684 22.23 -28.08 -0.77
CA GLU A 684 23.19 -27.03 -0.41
C GLU A 684 24.47 -27.16 -1.23
N ALA A 685 25.03 -28.37 -1.35
CA ALA A 685 26.22 -28.60 -2.18
C ALA A 685 26.00 -28.20 -3.65
N LEU A 686 24.81 -28.45 -4.21
CA LEU A 686 24.45 -27.98 -5.55
C LEU A 686 24.36 -26.45 -5.63
N SER A 687 23.76 -25.81 -4.62
CA SER A 687 23.63 -24.35 -4.52
C SER A 687 24.99 -23.64 -4.35
N ASP A 688 25.90 -24.24 -3.58
CA ASP A 688 27.25 -23.73 -3.38
C ASP A 688 28.07 -23.81 -4.67
N VAL A 689 27.92 -24.89 -5.44
CA VAL A 689 28.58 -25.03 -6.74
C VAL A 689 28.08 -23.96 -7.71
N THR A 690 26.76 -23.70 -7.76
CA THR A 690 26.24 -22.62 -8.62
C THR A 690 26.70 -21.25 -8.16
N SER A 691 26.69 -20.98 -6.85
CA SER A 691 27.14 -19.69 -6.29
C SER A 691 28.61 -19.43 -6.56
N ARG A 692 29.48 -20.45 -6.43
CA ARG A 692 30.91 -20.33 -6.77
C ARG A 692 31.16 -20.05 -8.25
N ILE A 693 30.35 -20.63 -9.14
CA ILE A 693 30.42 -20.34 -10.58
C ILE A 693 30.02 -18.88 -10.83
N GLU A 694 28.91 -18.43 -10.24
CA GLU A 694 28.41 -17.06 -10.38
C GLU A 694 29.41 -16.02 -9.82
N GLU A 695 30.03 -16.30 -8.66
CA GLU A 695 31.08 -15.48 -8.07
C GLU A 695 32.33 -15.45 -8.95
N GLY A 696 32.75 -16.59 -9.51
CA GLY A 696 33.86 -16.67 -10.46
C GLY A 696 33.60 -15.80 -11.70
N GLU A 697 32.42 -15.92 -12.30
CA GLU A 697 32.00 -15.08 -13.44
C GLU A 697 31.89 -13.60 -13.06
N HIS A 698 31.46 -13.29 -11.83
CA HIS A 698 31.42 -11.92 -11.33
C HIS A 698 32.83 -11.33 -11.21
N GLN A 699 33.77 -12.06 -10.61
CA GLN A 699 35.17 -11.64 -10.48
C GLN A 699 35.85 -11.46 -11.84
N GLU A 700 35.57 -12.32 -12.83
CA GLU A 700 36.08 -12.14 -14.19
C GLU A 700 35.52 -10.88 -14.86
N ARG A 701 34.23 -10.60 -14.67
CA ARG A 701 33.58 -9.37 -15.15
C ARG A 701 34.18 -8.12 -14.49
N GLU A 702 34.46 -8.15 -13.19
CA GLU A 702 35.16 -7.07 -12.48
C GLU A 702 36.58 -6.85 -13.04
N LYS A 703 37.39 -7.92 -13.15
CA LYS A 703 38.75 -7.82 -13.73
C LYS A 703 38.73 -7.32 -15.18
N ALA A 704 37.67 -7.58 -15.94
CA ALA A 704 37.49 -7.06 -17.29
C ALA A 704 37.14 -5.57 -17.28
N ARG A 705 36.26 -5.13 -16.36
CA ARG A 705 35.92 -3.71 -16.12
C ARG A 705 37.15 -2.91 -15.72
N GLU A 706 37.91 -3.38 -14.73
CA GLU A 706 39.15 -2.70 -14.29
C GLU A 706 40.17 -2.53 -15.43
N ARG A 707 40.34 -3.56 -16.28
CA ARG A 707 41.21 -3.48 -17.46
C ARG A 707 40.71 -2.49 -18.52
N ASP A 708 39.41 -2.31 -18.65
CA ASP A 708 38.83 -1.33 -19.57
C ASP A 708 38.95 0.09 -19.02
N ASP A 709 38.74 0.26 -17.72
CA ASP A 709 38.91 1.55 -17.05
C ASP A 709 40.38 1.99 -17.07
N LEU A 710 41.33 1.09 -16.82
CA LEU A 710 42.76 1.39 -16.97
C LEU A 710 43.11 1.86 -18.40
N ARG A 711 42.49 1.24 -19.42
CA ARG A 711 42.65 1.63 -20.83
C ARG A 711 42.05 3.02 -21.10
N LYS A 712 40.87 3.32 -20.54
CA LYS A 712 40.25 4.66 -20.64
C LYS A 712 41.12 5.72 -19.97
N ARG A 713 41.64 5.45 -18.77
CA ARG A 713 42.56 6.35 -18.05
C ARG A 713 43.81 6.65 -18.87
N SER A 714 44.50 5.60 -19.32
CA SER A 714 45.72 5.72 -20.15
C SER A 714 45.47 6.47 -21.48
N ARG A 715 44.26 6.38 -22.02
CA ARG A 715 43.88 7.11 -23.23
C ARG A 715 43.64 8.59 -22.95
N GLN A 716 42.99 8.93 -21.83
CA GLN A 716 42.75 10.32 -21.45
C GLN A 716 44.05 11.04 -21.07
N GLU A 717 44.96 10.37 -20.36
CA GLU A 717 46.30 10.90 -20.06
C GLU A 717 47.08 11.21 -21.36
N ARG A 718 47.05 10.30 -22.33
CA ARG A 718 47.65 10.53 -23.67
C ARG A 718 46.99 11.68 -24.43
N LEU A 719 45.66 11.77 -24.41
CA LEU A 719 44.93 12.85 -25.07
C LEU A 719 45.20 14.21 -24.41
N ALA A 720 45.34 14.25 -23.09
CA ALA A 720 45.70 15.47 -22.36
C ALA A 720 47.11 15.94 -22.73
N GLN A 721 48.07 15.01 -22.81
CA GLN A 721 49.42 15.30 -23.26
C GLN A 721 49.45 15.86 -24.69
N LEU A 722 48.66 15.27 -25.60
CA LEU A 722 48.55 15.73 -26.99
C LEU A 722 47.89 17.12 -27.11
N ARG A 723 46.98 17.48 -26.21
CA ARG A 723 46.25 18.76 -26.24
C ARG A 723 46.98 19.91 -25.54
N GLY A 724 47.72 19.62 -24.45
CA GLY A 724 48.29 20.64 -23.57
C GLY A 724 49.81 20.71 -23.52
N GLY A 725 50.53 19.82 -24.23
CA GLY A 725 52.01 19.80 -24.28
C GLY A 725 52.72 19.38 -22.98
N LYS A 726 52.01 19.29 -21.85
CA LYS A 726 52.51 18.76 -20.57
C LYS A 726 51.76 17.49 -20.19
N PHE A 727 52.49 16.47 -19.74
CA PHE A 727 51.90 15.23 -19.22
C PHE A 727 51.18 15.51 -17.89
N LEU A 728 49.93 15.07 -17.79
CA LEU A 728 49.11 15.12 -16.59
C LEU A 728 48.64 13.71 -16.30
N ASN A 729 48.85 13.22 -15.07
CA ASN A 729 48.34 11.92 -14.66
C ASN A 729 46.82 11.98 -14.44
N TRP A 730 46.18 10.82 -14.37
CA TRP A 730 44.73 10.69 -14.20
C TRP A 730 44.18 11.42 -12.96
N VAL A 731 44.94 11.42 -11.85
CA VAL A 731 44.54 12.07 -10.60
C VAL A 731 44.52 13.59 -10.76
N ASP A 732 45.50 14.15 -11.47
CA ASP A 732 45.59 15.58 -11.76
C ASP A 732 44.54 16.04 -12.78
N LEU A 733 44.16 15.15 -13.71
CA LEU A 733 43.03 15.37 -14.62
C LEU A 733 41.69 15.40 -13.88
N ASN A 734 41.44 14.44 -13.00
CA ASN A 734 40.23 14.41 -12.17
C ASN A 734 40.18 15.54 -11.14
N ARG A 735 41.31 16.06 -10.65
CA ARG A 735 41.30 17.23 -9.75
C ARG A 735 40.94 18.54 -10.46
N ARG A 736 41.29 18.67 -11.75
CA ARG A 736 40.95 19.86 -12.55
C ARG A 736 39.50 19.85 -13.05
N ASN A 737 38.89 18.67 -13.12
CA ASN A 737 37.48 18.48 -13.42
C ASN A 737 36.96 17.34 -12.52
N PRO A 738 36.62 17.62 -11.26
CA PRO A 738 36.11 16.58 -10.38
C PRO A 738 34.74 16.14 -10.89
N GLU A 739 34.56 14.84 -11.09
CA GLU A 739 33.21 14.28 -11.14
C GLU A 739 32.51 14.61 -9.81
N PRO A 740 31.22 14.96 -9.83
CA PRO A 740 30.48 15.33 -8.63
C PRO A 740 30.49 14.15 -7.65
N ASN A 741 31.12 14.32 -6.50
CA ASN A 741 31.21 13.31 -5.46
C ASN A 741 29.88 13.25 -4.69
N PRO A 742 29.14 12.13 -4.72
CA PRO A 742 27.81 12.04 -4.08
C PRO A 742 27.86 11.94 -2.54
N LEU A 743 29.05 12.02 -1.91
CA LEU A 743 29.22 11.90 -0.46
C LEU A 743 29.89 13.11 0.22
N ALA A 744 30.03 14.24 -0.47
CA ALA A 744 30.80 15.39 0.05
C ALA A 744 29.99 16.50 0.75
N ASN A 745 28.72 16.27 1.10
CA ASN A 745 27.95 17.20 1.96
C ASN A 745 27.83 16.64 3.39
N ASN A 746 28.96 16.54 4.11
CA ASN A 746 28.99 16.55 5.58
C ASN A 746 30.44 16.59 6.11
N SER A 747 31.00 17.80 6.19
CA SER A 747 32.10 18.23 7.09
C SER A 747 32.60 19.57 6.55
N GLY A 748 32.63 20.71 7.22
CA GLY A 748 32.32 21.16 8.57
C GLY A 748 32.51 22.69 8.56
N GLY A 749 32.06 23.37 9.62
CA GLY A 749 32.37 24.79 9.81
C GLY A 749 33.87 25.05 9.94
N ASP A 750 34.31 26.18 9.38
CA ASP A 750 34.67 27.39 10.14
C ASP A 750 34.65 28.60 9.18
#